data_AF-A0A495Z7S5-F1
#
_entry.id   AF-A0A495Z7S5-F1
#
_cell.length_a   1.000
_cell.length_b   1.000
_cell.length_c   1.000
_cell.angle_alpha   90.00
_cell.angle_beta   90.00
_cell.angle_gamma   90.00
#
_symmetry.space_group_name_H-M   'P 1'
#
loop_
_entity.id
_entity.type
_entity.pdbx_description
1 polymer ?
#
loop_
_entity_poly.entity_id
_entity_poly.type
_entity_poly.pdbx_seq_one_letter_code
_entity_poly.pdbx_strand_id
1 'polypeptide(L)'
;MPNALFVYPKFPPSYWGFKYALEFLGKKSSMPPLGLLTIAGMFPDNYAMKVVDMNIEPLTDAHLQWADVVFTSTMIVQKASLYEVAEQCNRAGVPIIAGGPHPTSYYDNIKAETDATINHFLFGEVEEIFEDFLTDFESGAAKEVYREARKPDITKTPPPRYDLININNYGSMALQFSRGCPFNCEFCDITKLFGRVPRTKSNEQMLAEFELLYNLGWEGAMFVVDDNFIGNKRDAMRLLPTVTKWQEERQFPFSLFTEASVNLVEIPEMLDAMTEAGFNMVFLGIESPNDEALLGTSKGQNTSKEEEAGSYLMRAIRKIQNKGIEVTGGFIIGLDGDTEFDSHINFIQEAGIPMAMAGLLTALKETDLWHRLKQEDRLLVESSGNNTDMSLNFVPEMPREELIAEYRRVISTLYDPTLKNYFARCLTLLEHMPKTHNNVRSIRKEEIMAFARSIQRQLFSKQGLEYARYLVKVIKNHRQMFPEAVRLAVMGYHLEKTTRYTLAVEDFRNFLDQEMDTFKEKVPQFVDAQGGRTSEIQNYSRQLFARIKTKYNAIHKDFQYAAHSALTGFQQSMFKAYLEAEFAAFKDAVGTFAKAQTERLGELQAYVHSVFARVHAQQAQLQKVFKHHTDDFKQNVQETFDAFHESVKRHLEQLFGSVPVQIEGLS
;
A
#
# COMPACT_ATOMS: atom_id res chain seq x y z
N MET A 1 -1.18 -37.90 -2.18
CA MET A 1 -1.80 -36.64 -2.63
C MET A 1 -0.81 -35.56 -2.28
N PRO A 2 -0.27 -34.81 -3.25
CA PRO A 2 0.58 -33.67 -2.96
C PRO A 2 -0.21 -32.61 -2.19
N ASN A 3 0.47 -31.91 -1.28
CA ASN A 3 -0.10 -30.87 -0.43
C ASN A 3 0.26 -29.49 -0.98
N ALA A 4 -0.72 -28.77 -1.51
CA ALA A 4 -0.56 -27.38 -1.96
C ALA A 4 -1.02 -26.40 -0.87
N LEU A 5 -0.12 -25.53 -0.43
CA LEU A 5 -0.41 -24.47 0.54
C LEU A 5 -0.50 -23.13 -0.17
N PHE A 6 -1.66 -22.48 -0.08
CA PHE A 6 -1.85 -21.12 -0.59
C PHE A 6 -1.60 -20.14 0.55
N VAL A 7 -0.58 -19.31 0.42
CA VAL A 7 -0.26 -18.27 1.41
C VAL A 7 -0.63 -16.92 0.83
N TYR A 8 -1.48 -16.18 1.52
CA TYR A 8 -1.78 -14.80 1.18
C TYR A 8 -1.01 -13.86 2.10
N PRO A 9 0.01 -13.14 1.58
CA PRO A 9 0.85 -12.29 2.40
C PRO A 9 0.06 -11.15 3.06
N LYS A 10 0.63 -10.59 4.13
CA LYS A 10 -0.06 -9.61 4.96
C LYS A 10 -0.04 -8.22 4.31
N PHE A 11 -1.17 -7.52 4.37
CA PHE A 11 -1.23 -6.10 4.04
C PHE A 11 -0.76 -5.24 5.20
N PRO A 12 0.00 -4.17 4.93
CA PRO A 12 0.15 -3.11 5.89
C PRO A 12 -1.20 -2.39 6.10
N PRO A 13 -1.46 -1.85 7.30
CA PRO A 13 -2.66 -1.04 7.55
C PRO A 13 -2.72 0.18 6.64
N SER A 14 -3.89 0.40 6.03
CA SER A 14 -4.17 1.50 5.10
C SER A 14 -5.66 1.87 5.18
N TYR A 15 -6.10 2.87 4.40
CA TYR A 15 -7.53 3.18 4.27
C TYR A 15 -8.35 2.05 3.64
N TRP A 16 -7.76 1.25 2.75
CA TRP A 16 -8.43 0.16 2.03
C TRP A 16 -8.57 -1.13 2.85
N GLY A 17 -7.72 -1.32 3.86
CA GLY A 17 -7.74 -2.51 4.70
C GLY A 17 -8.85 -2.51 5.76
N PHE A 18 -9.45 -1.35 6.06
CA PHE A 18 -10.52 -1.18 7.06
C PHE A 18 -10.22 -1.75 8.46
N LYS A 19 -8.94 -1.97 8.80
CA LYS A 19 -8.49 -2.69 10.00
C LYS A 19 -9.23 -2.26 11.28
N TYR A 20 -9.23 -0.97 11.56
CA TYR A 20 -9.82 -0.43 12.80
C TYR A 20 -11.35 -0.44 12.79
N ALA A 21 -11.99 -0.47 11.62
CA ALA A 21 -13.43 -0.62 11.49
C ALA A 21 -13.86 -2.08 11.71
N LEU A 22 -13.11 -3.03 11.16
CA LEU A 22 -13.39 -4.47 11.28
C LEU A 22 -13.35 -4.95 12.73
N GLU A 23 -12.54 -4.33 13.59
CA GLU A 23 -12.53 -4.59 15.04
C GLU A 23 -13.90 -4.39 15.71
N PHE A 24 -14.74 -3.46 15.21
CA PHE A 24 -16.09 -3.26 15.74
C PHE A 24 -17.01 -4.43 15.38
N LEU A 25 -16.79 -5.03 14.22
CA LEU A 25 -17.55 -6.17 13.71
C LEU A 25 -17.00 -7.52 14.20
N GLY A 26 -15.83 -7.54 14.84
CA GLY A 26 -15.13 -8.77 15.21
C GLY A 26 -14.60 -9.55 14.00
N LYS A 27 -14.38 -8.84 12.88
CA LYS A 27 -13.81 -9.39 11.65
C LYS A 27 -12.30 -9.17 11.64
N LYS A 28 -11.58 -10.03 10.91
CA LYS A 28 -10.12 -10.04 10.88
C LYS A 28 -9.55 -9.44 9.59
N SER A 29 -10.20 -9.69 8.46
CA SER A 29 -9.81 -9.18 7.14
C SER A 29 -11.02 -8.56 6.41
N SER A 30 -10.78 -7.64 5.48
CA SER A 30 -11.84 -6.98 4.72
C SER A 30 -12.47 -7.94 3.70
N MET A 31 -11.63 -8.70 2.99
CA MET A 31 -12.02 -9.61 1.92
C MET A 31 -11.07 -10.82 1.84
N PRO A 32 -11.54 -11.96 1.31
CA PRO A 32 -10.71 -13.14 1.09
C PRO A 32 -9.75 -12.99 -0.10
N PRO A 33 -8.70 -13.81 -0.19
CA PRO A 33 -7.74 -13.79 -1.31
C PRO A 33 -8.32 -14.40 -2.59
N LEU A 34 -9.23 -13.68 -3.26
CA LEU A 34 -10.01 -14.17 -4.40
C LEU A 34 -9.14 -14.82 -5.49
N GLY A 35 -8.02 -14.19 -5.86
CA GLY A 35 -7.10 -14.73 -6.87
C GLY A 35 -6.55 -16.11 -6.49
N LEU A 36 -6.08 -16.28 -5.25
CA LEU A 36 -5.56 -17.58 -4.78
C LEU A 36 -6.66 -18.63 -4.67
N LEU A 37 -7.86 -18.25 -4.22
CA LEU A 37 -9.01 -19.18 -4.16
C LEU A 37 -9.47 -19.62 -5.55
N THR A 38 -9.32 -18.75 -6.56
CA THR A 38 -9.60 -19.07 -7.95
C THR A 38 -8.56 -20.06 -8.50
N ILE A 39 -7.27 -19.81 -8.24
CA ILE A 39 -6.18 -20.74 -8.63
C ILE A 39 -6.36 -22.10 -7.94
N ALA A 40 -6.77 -22.13 -6.67
CA ALA A 40 -7.08 -23.39 -5.97
C ALA A 40 -8.19 -24.21 -6.68
N GLY A 41 -9.13 -23.54 -7.35
CA GLY A 41 -10.16 -24.19 -8.17
C GLY A 41 -9.65 -24.80 -9.48
N MET A 42 -8.40 -24.51 -9.88
CA MET A 42 -7.77 -25.05 -11.09
C MET A 42 -6.98 -26.34 -10.85
N PHE A 43 -6.74 -26.71 -9.58
CA PHE A 43 -6.02 -27.94 -9.26
C PHE A 43 -6.90 -29.18 -9.48
N PRO A 44 -6.31 -30.30 -9.90
CA PRO A 44 -7.01 -31.59 -9.95
C PRO A 44 -7.35 -32.10 -8.54
N ASP A 45 -8.37 -32.96 -8.45
CA ASP A 45 -8.95 -33.47 -7.18
C ASP A 45 -7.96 -34.27 -6.31
N ASN A 46 -6.81 -34.68 -6.84
CA ASN A 46 -5.78 -35.44 -6.13
C ASN A 46 -4.84 -34.58 -5.26
N TYR A 47 -5.03 -33.26 -5.22
CA TYR A 47 -4.30 -32.35 -4.34
C TYR A 47 -5.05 -32.11 -3.02
N ALA A 48 -4.32 -32.22 -1.91
CA ALA A 48 -4.81 -31.69 -0.64
C ALA A 48 -4.42 -30.21 -0.53
N MET A 49 -5.35 -29.37 -0.11
CA MET A 49 -5.18 -27.91 -0.15
C MET A 49 -5.45 -27.26 1.20
N LYS A 50 -4.68 -26.22 1.52
CA LYS A 50 -4.94 -25.32 2.64
C LYS A 50 -4.67 -23.88 2.23
N VAL A 51 -5.40 -22.94 2.83
CA VAL A 51 -5.18 -21.51 2.66
C VAL A 51 -4.75 -20.92 4.00
N VAL A 52 -3.66 -20.16 4.00
CA VAL A 52 -3.21 -19.34 5.13
C VAL A 52 -3.28 -17.88 4.68
N ASP A 53 -4.30 -17.18 5.18
CA ASP A 53 -4.37 -15.73 5.03
C ASP A 53 -3.63 -15.05 6.19
N MET A 54 -2.47 -14.44 5.90
CA MET A 54 -1.63 -13.77 6.90
C MET A 54 -2.26 -12.51 7.51
N ASN A 55 -3.40 -12.06 6.96
CA ASN A 55 -4.24 -11.02 7.55
C ASN A 55 -5.16 -11.56 8.66
N ILE A 56 -5.33 -12.88 8.73
CA ILE A 56 -6.18 -13.59 9.71
C ILE A 56 -5.34 -14.33 10.76
N GLU A 57 -4.27 -15.00 10.33
CA GLU A 57 -3.43 -15.86 11.16
C GLU A 57 -2.00 -15.95 10.60
N PRO A 58 -0.96 -16.16 11.43
CA PRO A 58 0.41 -16.23 10.94
C PRO A 58 0.69 -17.50 10.13
N LEU A 59 1.63 -17.40 9.17
CA LEU A 59 2.30 -18.59 8.61
C LEU A 59 3.16 -19.24 9.70
N THR A 60 3.10 -20.56 9.82
CA THR A 60 3.80 -21.31 10.88
C THR A 60 4.65 -22.42 10.29
N ASP A 61 5.66 -22.87 11.04
CA ASP A 61 6.51 -23.99 10.62
C ASP A 61 5.69 -25.28 10.38
N ALA A 62 4.59 -25.47 11.12
CA ALA A 62 3.68 -26.61 10.92
C ALA A 62 2.93 -26.54 9.58
N HIS A 63 2.61 -25.34 9.09
CA HIS A 63 2.04 -25.17 7.75
C HIS A 63 3.04 -25.58 6.68
N LEU A 64 4.31 -25.15 6.84
CA LEU A 64 5.37 -25.44 5.88
C LEU A 64 5.77 -26.92 5.90
N GLN A 65 5.86 -27.55 7.07
CA GLN A 65 6.10 -28.99 7.19
C GLN A 65 5.00 -29.85 6.56
N TRP A 66 3.78 -29.32 6.48
CA TRP A 66 2.67 -30.00 5.82
C TRP A 66 2.70 -29.83 4.29
N ALA A 67 3.28 -28.75 3.77
CA ALA A 67 3.22 -28.39 2.36
C ALA A 67 4.33 -29.06 1.54
N ASP A 68 3.96 -29.61 0.38
CA ASP A 68 4.93 -30.00 -0.65
C ASP A 68 5.28 -28.81 -1.55
N VAL A 69 4.39 -27.82 -1.62
CA VAL A 69 4.53 -26.63 -2.45
C VAL A 69 3.73 -25.45 -1.89
N VAL A 70 4.28 -24.24 -1.99
CA VAL A 70 3.61 -22.99 -1.59
C VAL A 70 3.27 -22.15 -2.82
N PHE A 71 2.01 -21.73 -2.93
CA PHE A 71 1.56 -20.73 -3.91
C PHE A 71 1.25 -19.41 -3.20
N THR A 72 1.76 -18.30 -3.73
CA THR A 72 1.51 -16.97 -3.20
C THR A 72 1.13 -15.99 -4.31
N SER A 73 0.31 -15.01 -3.96
CA SER A 73 -0.10 -13.92 -4.85
C SER A 73 -0.01 -12.61 -4.10
N THR A 74 0.61 -11.60 -4.70
CA THR A 74 0.81 -10.30 -4.05
C THR A 74 0.54 -9.11 -4.97
N MET A 75 0.11 -8.02 -4.34
CA MET A 75 0.24 -6.65 -4.85
C MET A 75 1.51 -6.00 -4.27
N ILE A 76 2.00 -4.93 -4.90
CA ILE A 76 3.31 -4.33 -4.56
C ILE A 76 3.38 -3.88 -3.09
N VAL A 77 2.25 -3.46 -2.53
CA VAL A 77 2.13 -3.09 -1.11
C VAL A 77 2.43 -4.25 -0.13
N GLN A 78 2.39 -5.51 -0.59
CA GLN A 78 2.73 -6.71 0.17
C GLN A 78 4.18 -7.16 -0.03
N LYS A 79 5.03 -6.38 -0.73
CA LYS A 79 6.41 -6.75 -1.08
C LYS A 79 7.22 -7.30 0.10
N ALA A 80 7.27 -6.57 1.21
CA ALA A 80 8.00 -7.02 2.40
C ALA A 80 7.47 -8.37 2.94
N SER A 81 6.15 -8.55 2.94
CA SER A 81 5.55 -9.81 3.40
C SER A 81 5.78 -10.96 2.41
N LEU A 82 5.92 -10.70 1.10
CA LEU A 82 6.35 -11.72 0.13
C LEU A 82 7.75 -12.24 0.47
N TYR A 83 8.69 -11.32 0.75
CA TYR A 83 10.08 -11.70 1.07
C TYR A 83 10.13 -12.52 2.36
N GLU A 84 9.39 -12.12 3.41
CA GLU A 84 9.27 -12.90 4.64
C GLU A 84 8.71 -14.32 4.40
N VAL A 85 7.77 -14.48 3.47
CA VAL A 85 7.22 -15.80 3.12
C VAL A 85 8.25 -16.62 2.34
N ALA A 86 8.94 -16.02 1.38
CA ALA A 86 9.99 -16.68 0.60
C ALA A 86 11.13 -17.18 1.50
N GLU A 87 11.62 -16.36 2.42
CA GLU A 87 12.64 -16.72 3.41
C GLU A 87 12.19 -17.90 4.29
N GLN A 88 10.94 -17.87 4.78
CA GLN A 88 10.38 -18.96 5.57
C GLN A 88 10.30 -20.28 4.78
N CYS A 89 9.88 -20.21 3.50
CA CYS A 89 9.82 -21.37 2.62
C CYS A 89 11.22 -21.94 2.34
N ASN A 90 12.20 -21.08 2.03
CA ASN A 90 13.58 -21.49 1.79
C ASN A 90 14.21 -22.17 3.02
N ARG A 91 13.99 -21.62 4.22
CA ARG A 91 14.45 -22.22 5.47
C ARG A 91 13.80 -23.59 5.74
N ALA A 92 12.56 -23.77 5.31
CA ALA A 92 11.84 -25.04 5.44
C ALA A 92 12.14 -26.03 4.29
N GLY A 93 12.85 -25.61 3.25
CA GLY A 93 13.12 -26.42 2.05
C GLY A 93 11.88 -26.67 1.19
N VAL A 94 10.85 -25.83 1.29
CA VAL A 94 9.59 -25.97 0.53
C VAL A 94 9.62 -25.03 -0.69
N PRO A 95 9.36 -25.52 -1.90
CA PRO A 95 9.35 -24.67 -3.09
C PRO A 95 8.20 -23.66 -3.05
N ILE A 96 8.49 -22.43 -3.45
CA ILE A 96 7.54 -21.32 -3.51
C ILE A 96 7.32 -20.86 -4.95
N ILE A 97 6.04 -20.68 -5.31
CA ILE A 97 5.59 -20.16 -6.59
C ILE A 97 4.86 -18.84 -6.37
N ALA A 98 5.33 -17.79 -7.02
CA ALA A 98 4.78 -16.45 -6.89
C ALA A 98 4.04 -16.00 -8.15
N GLY A 99 2.85 -15.44 -7.97
CA GLY A 99 2.06 -14.82 -9.04
C GLY A 99 1.36 -13.54 -8.60
N GLY A 100 0.46 -13.06 -9.46
CA GLY A 100 -0.29 -11.83 -9.23
C GLY A 100 0.40 -10.55 -9.72
N PRO A 101 -0.21 -9.37 -9.49
CA PRO A 101 0.24 -8.10 -10.07
C PRO A 101 1.70 -7.74 -9.75
N HIS A 102 2.15 -7.99 -8.50
CA HIS A 102 3.49 -7.63 -8.07
C HIS A 102 4.57 -8.48 -8.75
N PRO A 103 4.58 -9.83 -8.63
CA PRO A 103 5.56 -10.64 -9.34
C PRO A 103 5.54 -10.43 -10.86
N THR A 104 4.36 -10.18 -11.44
CA THR A 104 4.22 -9.91 -12.89
C THR A 104 4.99 -8.67 -13.36
N SER A 105 4.97 -7.59 -12.57
CA SER A 105 5.51 -6.28 -12.98
C SER A 105 6.90 -5.99 -12.39
N TYR A 106 7.24 -6.62 -11.26
CA TYR A 106 8.44 -6.34 -10.47
C TYR A 106 9.38 -7.54 -10.36
N TYR A 107 9.37 -8.46 -11.33
CA TYR A 107 10.25 -9.64 -11.33
C TYR A 107 11.74 -9.30 -11.11
N ASP A 108 12.28 -8.36 -11.91
CA ASP A 108 13.69 -7.97 -11.79
C ASP A 108 14.00 -7.33 -10.43
N ASN A 109 13.07 -6.56 -9.88
CA ASN A 109 13.17 -5.96 -8.56
C ASN A 109 13.18 -7.03 -7.47
N ILE A 110 12.28 -8.00 -7.54
CA ILE A 110 12.23 -9.12 -6.60
C ILE A 110 13.56 -9.88 -6.62
N LYS A 111 14.14 -10.14 -7.78
CA LYS A 111 15.44 -10.83 -7.91
C LYS A 111 16.62 -10.01 -7.37
N ALA A 112 16.52 -8.69 -7.40
CA ALA A 112 17.56 -7.78 -6.94
C ALA A 112 17.45 -7.41 -5.44
N GLU A 113 16.24 -7.46 -4.87
CA GLU A 113 15.94 -6.94 -3.54
C GLU A 113 15.83 -8.03 -2.46
N THR A 114 15.82 -9.32 -2.81
CA THR A 114 15.84 -10.40 -1.82
C THR A 114 16.77 -11.54 -2.23
N ASP A 115 17.51 -12.06 -1.24
CA ASP A 115 18.30 -13.28 -1.38
C ASP A 115 17.44 -14.55 -1.35
N ALA A 116 16.16 -14.41 -0.96
CA ALA A 116 15.24 -15.54 -0.93
C ALA A 116 14.94 -16.02 -2.35
N THR A 117 15.14 -17.31 -2.58
CA THR A 117 14.83 -17.97 -3.83
C THR A 117 13.33 -18.18 -3.97
N ILE A 118 12.74 -17.58 -5.00
CA ILE A 118 11.42 -17.96 -5.51
C ILE A 118 11.62 -18.91 -6.69
N ASN A 119 11.08 -20.13 -6.59
CA ASN A 119 11.38 -21.21 -7.53
C ASN A 119 10.76 -20.97 -8.90
N HIS A 120 9.50 -20.54 -8.92
CA HIS A 120 8.75 -20.33 -10.15
C HIS A 120 7.86 -19.09 -10.07
N PHE A 121 7.65 -18.46 -11.21
CA PHE A 121 6.81 -17.29 -11.37
C PHE A 121 5.71 -17.53 -12.39
N LEU A 122 4.46 -17.25 -12.01
CA LEU A 122 3.30 -17.31 -12.89
C LEU A 122 2.83 -15.89 -13.18
N PHE A 123 3.15 -15.37 -14.36
CA PHE A 123 2.87 -13.99 -14.74
C PHE A 123 1.52 -13.82 -15.45
N GLY A 124 0.88 -12.69 -15.18
CA GLY A 124 -0.39 -12.31 -15.78
C GLY A 124 -1.56 -13.10 -15.21
N GLU A 125 -2.50 -13.45 -16.08
CA GLU A 125 -3.63 -14.30 -15.74
C GLU A 125 -3.27 -15.76 -16.07
N VAL A 126 -3.43 -16.65 -15.10
CA VAL A 126 -2.76 -17.96 -15.15
C VAL A 126 -3.58 -19.04 -15.86
N GLU A 127 -4.82 -18.76 -16.25
CA GLU A 127 -5.77 -19.76 -16.78
C GLU A 127 -5.23 -20.54 -18.00
N GLU A 128 -4.43 -19.93 -18.87
CA GLU A 128 -3.90 -20.61 -20.07
C GLU A 128 -2.49 -21.21 -19.86
N ILE A 129 -1.86 -21.01 -18.70
CA ILE A 129 -0.50 -21.51 -18.40
C ILE A 129 -0.43 -22.49 -17.23
N PHE A 130 -1.49 -22.59 -16.43
CA PHE A 130 -1.45 -23.32 -15.17
C PHE A 130 -1.31 -24.83 -15.35
N GLU A 131 -2.02 -25.43 -16.32
CA GLU A 131 -1.93 -26.87 -16.61
C GLU A 131 -0.54 -27.28 -17.09
N ASP A 132 0.04 -26.51 -18.00
CA ASP A 132 1.42 -26.70 -18.49
C ASP A 132 2.43 -26.56 -17.35
N PHE A 133 2.29 -25.51 -16.53
CA PHE A 133 3.13 -25.31 -15.35
C PHE A 133 3.03 -26.50 -14.38
N LEU A 134 1.82 -26.95 -14.05
CA LEU A 134 1.62 -28.03 -13.09
C LEU A 134 2.22 -29.35 -13.61
N THR A 135 2.05 -29.64 -14.90
CA THR A 135 2.64 -30.82 -15.56
C THR A 135 4.17 -30.79 -15.51
N ASP A 136 4.76 -29.64 -15.84
CA ASP A 136 6.21 -29.46 -15.77
C ASP A 136 6.71 -29.53 -14.32
N PHE A 137 5.95 -29.00 -13.36
CA PHE A 137 6.29 -29.03 -11.94
C PHE A 137 6.30 -30.46 -11.39
N GLU A 138 5.26 -31.25 -11.69
CA GLU A 138 5.15 -32.65 -11.26
C GLU A 138 6.23 -33.55 -11.88
N SER A 139 6.70 -33.23 -13.10
CA SER A 139 7.78 -33.96 -13.77
C SER A 139 9.19 -33.48 -13.41
N GLY A 140 9.32 -32.43 -12.59
CA GLY A 140 10.61 -31.82 -12.24
C GLY A 140 11.26 -31.02 -13.38
N ALA A 141 10.48 -30.64 -14.39
CA ALA A 141 10.89 -29.88 -15.58
C ALA A 141 10.39 -28.41 -15.58
N ALA A 142 9.79 -27.94 -14.48
CA ALA A 142 9.25 -26.59 -14.37
C ALA A 142 10.30 -25.51 -14.65
N LYS A 143 9.94 -24.57 -15.53
CA LYS A 143 10.73 -23.39 -15.86
C LYS A 143 10.63 -22.36 -14.73
N GLU A 144 11.61 -21.47 -14.65
CA GLU A 144 11.55 -20.36 -13.69
C GLU A 144 10.34 -19.44 -13.94
N VAL A 145 9.99 -19.18 -15.21
CA VAL A 145 8.95 -18.21 -15.57
C VAL A 145 7.96 -18.83 -16.55
N TYR A 146 6.67 -18.68 -16.24
CA TYR A 146 5.55 -18.93 -17.15
C TYR A 146 4.80 -17.62 -17.38
N ARG A 147 4.49 -17.33 -18.65
CA ARG A 147 3.79 -16.12 -19.06
C ARG A 147 2.75 -16.46 -20.11
N GLU A 148 1.55 -15.91 -19.95
CA GLU A 148 0.50 -16.03 -20.95
C GLU A 148 0.93 -15.43 -22.31
N ALA A 149 0.63 -16.12 -23.41
CA ALA A 149 0.86 -15.59 -24.76
C ALA A 149 -0.22 -14.58 -25.19
N ARG A 150 -1.40 -14.68 -24.56
CA ARG A 150 -2.58 -13.84 -24.79
C ARG A 150 -3.40 -13.82 -23.51
N LYS A 151 -4.23 -12.79 -23.35
CA LYS A 151 -5.18 -12.70 -22.26
C LYS A 151 -6.19 -13.86 -22.33
N PRO A 152 -6.46 -14.57 -21.23
CA PRO A 152 -7.28 -15.78 -21.24
C PRO A 152 -8.76 -15.48 -21.48
N ASP A 153 -9.48 -16.53 -21.88
CA ASP A 153 -10.93 -16.52 -21.89
C ASP A 153 -11.47 -16.69 -20.47
N ILE A 154 -12.01 -15.62 -19.89
CA ILE A 154 -12.52 -15.59 -18.52
C ILE A 154 -13.70 -16.55 -18.31
N THR A 155 -14.36 -17.03 -19.39
CA THR A 155 -15.43 -18.01 -19.24
C THR A 155 -14.92 -19.40 -18.86
N LYS A 156 -13.60 -19.63 -18.91
CA LYS A 156 -12.96 -20.86 -18.43
C LYS A 156 -12.50 -20.80 -16.98
N THR A 157 -12.58 -19.63 -16.33
CA THR A 157 -12.16 -19.47 -14.94
C THR A 157 -13.08 -20.32 -14.03
N PRO A 158 -12.52 -21.20 -13.18
CA PRO A 158 -13.32 -22.03 -12.28
C PRO A 158 -13.89 -21.22 -11.11
N PRO A 159 -14.94 -21.74 -10.43
CA PRO A 159 -15.43 -21.14 -9.19
C PRO A 159 -14.33 -21.07 -8.12
N PRO A 160 -14.22 -19.97 -7.36
CA PRO A 160 -13.27 -19.86 -6.26
C PRO A 160 -13.57 -20.85 -5.13
N ARG A 161 -12.54 -21.46 -4.56
CA ARG A 161 -12.62 -22.45 -3.46
C ARG A 161 -12.85 -21.80 -2.08
N TYR A 162 -13.99 -21.11 -1.91
CA TYR A 162 -14.37 -20.50 -0.63
C TYR A 162 -14.52 -21.52 0.52
N ASP A 163 -14.70 -22.80 0.22
CA ASP A 163 -14.72 -23.89 1.19
C ASP A 163 -13.39 -24.07 1.94
N LEU A 164 -12.27 -23.56 1.39
CA LEU A 164 -10.96 -23.61 2.03
C LEU A 164 -10.76 -22.55 3.12
N ILE A 165 -11.71 -21.63 3.31
CA ILE A 165 -11.60 -20.53 4.27
C ILE A 165 -12.79 -20.47 5.22
N ASN A 166 -12.58 -19.90 6.40
CA ASN A 166 -13.68 -19.54 7.28
C ASN A 166 -14.24 -18.16 6.91
N ILE A 167 -15.36 -18.15 6.17
CA ILE A 167 -16.03 -16.93 5.69
C ILE A 167 -16.39 -15.94 6.83
N ASN A 168 -16.55 -16.42 8.07
CA ASN A 168 -16.89 -15.55 9.20
C ASN A 168 -15.75 -14.61 9.62
N ASN A 169 -14.51 -14.87 9.20
CA ASN A 169 -13.37 -13.99 9.47
C ASN A 169 -13.37 -12.71 8.61
N TYR A 170 -14.18 -12.65 7.56
CA TYR A 170 -14.16 -11.56 6.59
C TYR A 170 -15.34 -10.60 6.76
N GLY A 171 -15.09 -9.31 6.49
CA GLY A 171 -16.11 -8.24 6.52
C GLY A 171 -17.01 -8.23 5.29
N SER A 172 -16.47 -8.64 4.14
CA SER A 172 -17.17 -8.83 2.87
C SER A 172 -16.59 -10.03 2.13
N MET A 173 -17.38 -10.61 1.22
CA MET A 173 -16.88 -11.57 0.23
C MET A 173 -16.58 -10.86 -1.08
N ALA A 174 -15.70 -11.44 -1.90
CA ALA A 174 -15.26 -10.84 -3.16
C ALA A 174 -15.61 -11.77 -4.32
N LEU A 175 -16.11 -11.22 -5.42
CA LEU A 175 -16.46 -11.88 -6.68
C LEU A 175 -15.91 -11.05 -7.83
N GLN A 176 -15.62 -11.66 -8.97
CA GLN A 176 -15.14 -10.95 -10.16
C GLN A 176 -16.03 -11.29 -11.35
N PHE A 177 -16.65 -10.27 -11.94
CA PHE A 177 -17.43 -10.40 -13.16
C PHE A 177 -16.58 -10.17 -14.39
N SER A 178 -15.62 -9.24 -14.34
CA SER A 178 -14.83 -8.85 -15.51
C SER A 178 -13.37 -8.52 -15.21
N ARG A 179 -12.55 -8.55 -16.26
CA ARG A 179 -11.13 -8.14 -16.26
C ARG A 179 -10.83 -7.23 -17.44
N GLY A 180 -10.07 -6.18 -17.19
CA GLY A 180 -9.66 -5.18 -18.19
C GLY A 180 -10.54 -3.94 -18.19
N CYS A 181 -10.01 -2.84 -18.73
CA CYS A 181 -10.67 -1.53 -18.70
C CYS A 181 -10.51 -0.81 -20.05
N PRO A 182 -11.56 -0.18 -20.61
CA PRO A 182 -11.48 0.47 -21.92
C PRO A 182 -10.77 1.83 -21.90
N PHE A 183 -10.53 2.40 -20.71
CA PHE A 183 -9.89 3.72 -20.55
C PHE A 183 -8.37 3.64 -20.64
N ASN A 184 -7.68 4.79 -20.66
CA ASN A 184 -6.22 4.87 -20.73
C ASN A 184 -5.66 5.92 -19.76
N CYS A 185 -6.17 5.94 -18.53
CA CYS A 185 -5.67 6.84 -17.49
C CYS A 185 -4.16 6.60 -17.31
N GLU A 186 -3.36 7.65 -17.41
CA GLU A 186 -1.90 7.57 -17.56
C GLU A 186 -1.20 6.85 -16.40
N PHE A 187 -1.71 7.07 -15.17
CA PHE A 187 -1.18 6.54 -13.92
C PHE A 187 -1.63 5.10 -13.59
N CYS A 188 -2.51 4.51 -14.41
CA CYS A 188 -3.21 3.28 -14.08
C CYS A 188 -2.56 2.04 -14.73
N ASP A 189 -2.29 1.01 -13.94
CA ASP A 189 -1.65 -0.24 -14.39
C ASP A 189 -2.64 -1.31 -14.89
N ILE A 190 -3.95 -1.12 -14.69
CA ILE A 190 -4.99 -2.08 -15.09
C ILE A 190 -4.92 -2.46 -16.56
N THR A 191 -4.70 -1.50 -17.47
CA THR A 191 -4.60 -1.81 -18.90
C THR A 191 -3.33 -2.59 -19.24
N LYS A 192 -2.26 -2.43 -18.45
CA LYS A 192 -1.00 -3.16 -18.59
C LYS A 192 -1.16 -4.59 -18.07
N LEU A 193 -1.88 -4.75 -16.96
CA LEU A 193 -2.11 -6.04 -16.30
C LEU A 193 -3.20 -6.88 -16.96
N PHE A 194 -4.34 -6.30 -17.34
CA PHE A 194 -5.54 -7.04 -17.77
C PHE A 194 -6.00 -6.72 -19.20
N GLY A 195 -5.35 -5.75 -19.85
CA GLY A 195 -5.66 -5.35 -21.22
C GLY A 195 -6.82 -4.34 -21.34
N ARG A 196 -6.97 -3.81 -22.57
CA ARG A 196 -7.94 -2.75 -22.90
C ARG A 196 -9.34 -3.25 -23.26
N VAL A 197 -9.50 -4.56 -23.44
CA VAL A 197 -10.77 -5.19 -23.81
C VAL A 197 -11.37 -5.84 -22.57
N PRO A 198 -12.46 -5.28 -22.01
CA PRO A 198 -13.11 -5.88 -20.85
C PRO A 198 -13.72 -7.23 -21.23
N ARG A 199 -13.23 -8.30 -20.59
CA ARG A 199 -13.71 -9.67 -20.77
C ARG A 199 -14.58 -10.03 -19.57
N THR A 200 -15.75 -10.61 -19.79
CA THR A 200 -16.76 -10.87 -18.76
C THR A 200 -17.04 -12.36 -18.60
N LYS A 201 -17.24 -12.81 -17.37
CA LYS A 201 -17.84 -14.10 -17.07
C LYS A 201 -19.27 -14.17 -17.62
N SER A 202 -19.78 -15.39 -17.81
CA SER A 202 -21.19 -15.59 -18.14
C SER A 202 -22.10 -15.33 -16.94
N ASN A 203 -23.39 -15.12 -17.20
CA ASN A 203 -24.40 -14.98 -16.15
C ASN A 203 -24.45 -16.24 -15.27
N GLU A 204 -24.33 -17.42 -15.87
CA GLU A 204 -24.36 -18.71 -15.18
C GLU A 204 -23.17 -18.86 -14.23
N GLN A 205 -21.97 -18.45 -14.63
CA GLN A 205 -20.80 -18.44 -13.75
C GLN A 205 -21.02 -17.52 -12.53
N MET A 206 -21.52 -16.30 -12.76
CA MET A 206 -21.80 -15.36 -11.68
C MET A 206 -22.85 -15.90 -10.71
N LEU A 207 -23.97 -16.43 -11.22
CA LEU A 207 -25.01 -17.00 -10.38
C LEU A 207 -24.55 -18.26 -9.63
N ALA A 208 -23.66 -19.06 -10.21
CA ALA A 208 -23.07 -20.20 -9.52
C ALA A 208 -22.20 -19.77 -8.34
N GLU A 209 -21.43 -18.69 -8.47
CA GLU A 209 -20.63 -18.15 -7.35
C GLU A 209 -21.50 -17.51 -6.25
N PHE A 210 -22.59 -16.82 -6.64
CA PHE A 210 -23.61 -16.34 -5.68
C PHE A 210 -24.23 -17.51 -4.90
N GLU A 211 -24.63 -18.56 -5.61
CA GLU A 211 -25.22 -19.77 -5.03
C GLU A 211 -24.24 -20.50 -4.12
N LEU A 212 -22.95 -20.57 -4.48
CA LEU A 212 -21.90 -21.15 -3.64
C LEU A 212 -21.77 -20.40 -2.31
N LEU A 213 -21.67 -19.07 -2.34
CA LEU A 213 -21.56 -18.26 -1.11
C LEU A 213 -22.83 -18.36 -0.25
N TYR A 214 -24.00 -18.38 -0.88
CA TYR A 214 -25.28 -18.56 -0.19
C TYR A 214 -25.34 -19.91 0.54
N ASN A 215 -24.94 -20.99 -0.13
CA ASN A 215 -24.93 -22.34 0.43
C ASN A 215 -23.87 -22.52 1.53
N LEU A 216 -22.79 -21.74 1.52
CA LEU A 216 -21.84 -21.65 2.62
C LEU A 216 -22.37 -20.83 3.81
N GLY A 217 -23.56 -20.24 3.69
CA GLY A 217 -24.21 -19.46 4.74
C GLY A 217 -23.72 -18.02 4.82
N TRP A 218 -23.12 -17.48 3.76
CA TRP A 218 -22.79 -16.06 3.71
C TRP A 218 -24.07 -15.22 3.62
N GLU A 219 -24.13 -14.15 4.39
CA GLU A 219 -25.13 -13.09 4.26
C GLU A 219 -24.45 -11.76 4.55
N GLY A 220 -24.60 -10.77 3.67
CA GLY A 220 -23.99 -9.44 3.86
C GLY A 220 -23.29 -8.90 2.62
N ALA A 221 -22.25 -8.10 2.85
CA ALA A 221 -21.62 -7.32 1.80
C ALA A 221 -20.83 -8.21 0.81
N MET A 222 -21.02 -8.01 -0.49
CA MET A 222 -20.24 -8.64 -1.54
C MET A 222 -19.64 -7.57 -2.46
N PHE A 223 -18.32 -7.61 -2.60
CA PHE A 223 -17.58 -6.75 -3.51
C PHE A 223 -17.48 -7.42 -4.87
N VAL A 224 -18.05 -6.81 -5.91
CA VAL A 224 -17.72 -7.13 -7.29
C VAL A 224 -16.45 -6.35 -7.63
N VAL A 225 -15.30 -7.03 -7.59
CA VAL A 225 -13.95 -6.43 -7.55
C VAL A 225 -13.44 -5.92 -8.90
N ASP A 226 -14.32 -5.83 -9.89
CA ASP A 226 -13.98 -5.36 -11.22
C ASP A 226 -13.40 -3.95 -11.16
N ASP A 227 -12.27 -3.71 -11.83
CA ASP A 227 -11.64 -2.37 -11.92
C ASP A 227 -12.57 -1.33 -12.57
N ASN A 228 -13.52 -1.82 -13.38
CA ASN A 228 -14.65 -1.05 -13.87
C ASN A 228 -15.79 -2.00 -14.26
N PHE A 229 -16.77 -2.19 -13.37
CA PHE A 229 -17.93 -3.05 -13.59
C PHE A 229 -18.68 -2.72 -14.89
N ILE A 230 -18.72 -1.43 -15.26
CA ILE A 230 -19.41 -0.95 -16.47
C ILE A 230 -18.51 -0.90 -17.70
N GLY A 231 -17.30 -1.47 -17.63
CA GLY A 231 -16.36 -1.55 -18.75
C GLY A 231 -16.96 -2.25 -19.97
N ASN A 232 -17.73 -3.32 -19.74
CA ASN A 232 -18.57 -3.95 -20.76
C ASN A 232 -20.05 -3.73 -20.45
N LYS A 233 -20.55 -2.57 -20.87
CA LYS A 233 -21.94 -2.12 -20.62
C LYS A 233 -22.99 -3.13 -21.08
N ARG A 234 -22.77 -3.76 -22.24
CA ARG A 234 -23.72 -4.72 -22.83
C ARG A 234 -23.90 -5.92 -21.93
N ASP A 235 -22.80 -6.50 -21.46
CA ASP A 235 -22.84 -7.74 -20.69
C ASP A 235 -23.22 -7.45 -19.22
N ALA A 236 -22.83 -6.29 -18.66
CA ALA A 236 -23.37 -5.81 -17.38
C ALA A 236 -24.91 -5.68 -17.40
N MET A 237 -25.49 -5.10 -18.45
CA MET A 237 -26.96 -5.00 -18.61
C MET A 237 -27.65 -6.35 -18.80
N ARG A 238 -26.94 -7.39 -19.24
CA ARG A 238 -27.46 -8.75 -19.30
C ARG A 238 -27.37 -9.46 -17.95
N LEU A 239 -26.36 -9.15 -17.15
CA LEU A 239 -26.16 -9.75 -15.83
C LEU A 239 -27.18 -9.23 -14.82
N LEU A 240 -27.35 -7.90 -14.73
CA LEU A 240 -28.11 -7.26 -13.66
C LEU A 240 -29.52 -7.84 -13.46
N PRO A 241 -30.37 -8.04 -14.50
CA PRO A 241 -31.70 -8.62 -14.32
C PRO A 241 -31.68 -10.05 -13.76
N THR A 242 -30.65 -10.83 -14.09
CA THR A 242 -30.52 -12.21 -13.58
C THR A 242 -30.12 -12.22 -12.11
N VAL A 243 -29.26 -11.29 -11.70
CA VAL A 243 -28.88 -11.08 -10.30
C VAL A 243 -30.07 -10.58 -9.48
N THR A 244 -30.84 -9.61 -9.99
CA THR A 244 -32.07 -9.11 -9.35
C THR A 244 -33.01 -10.26 -9.04
N LYS A 245 -33.34 -11.09 -10.05
CA LYS A 245 -34.24 -12.23 -9.86
C LYS A 245 -33.70 -13.21 -8.80
N TRP A 246 -32.41 -13.54 -8.85
CA TRP A 246 -31.80 -14.45 -7.87
C TRP A 246 -31.86 -13.89 -6.44
N GLN A 247 -31.62 -12.59 -6.26
CA GLN A 247 -31.70 -11.88 -4.98
C GLN A 247 -33.14 -11.85 -4.44
N GLU A 248 -34.12 -11.51 -5.29
CA GLU A 248 -35.55 -11.46 -4.91
C GLU A 248 -36.06 -12.81 -4.40
N GLU A 249 -35.75 -13.89 -5.12
CA GLU A 249 -36.11 -15.27 -4.74
C GLU A 249 -35.58 -15.66 -3.36
N ARG A 250 -34.50 -15.01 -2.90
CA ARG A 250 -33.80 -15.29 -1.62
C ARG A 250 -33.92 -14.15 -0.61
N GLN A 251 -34.77 -13.16 -0.86
CA GLN A 251 -35.00 -12.01 0.02
C GLN A 251 -33.75 -11.14 0.26
N PHE A 252 -32.95 -10.92 -0.79
CA PHE A 252 -31.77 -10.06 -0.80
C PHE A 252 -30.74 -10.39 0.29
N PRO A 253 -30.16 -11.61 0.30
CA PRO A 253 -29.15 -11.99 1.29
C PRO A 253 -27.86 -11.17 1.16
N PHE A 254 -27.60 -10.58 -0.02
CA PHE A 254 -26.37 -9.87 -0.33
C PHE A 254 -26.58 -8.38 -0.58
N SER A 255 -25.68 -7.56 -0.03
CA SER A 255 -25.56 -6.14 -0.39
C SER A 255 -24.36 -5.98 -1.32
N LEU A 256 -24.59 -5.51 -2.54
CA LEU A 256 -23.55 -5.46 -3.57
C LEU A 256 -22.86 -4.09 -3.58
N PHE A 257 -21.56 -4.10 -3.81
CA PHE A 257 -20.80 -2.89 -4.11
C PHE A 257 -19.71 -3.20 -5.13
N THR A 258 -19.23 -2.17 -5.84
CA THR A 258 -18.27 -2.34 -6.93
C THR A 258 -17.50 -1.05 -7.23
N GLU A 259 -16.56 -1.11 -8.17
CA GLU A 259 -15.90 0.05 -8.74
C GLU A 259 -16.45 0.35 -10.14
N ALA A 260 -16.59 1.64 -10.46
CA ALA A 260 -17.05 2.08 -11.77
C ALA A 260 -16.45 3.42 -12.16
N SER A 261 -16.47 3.71 -13.46
CA SER A 261 -16.20 5.06 -13.97
C SER A 261 -17.41 5.98 -13.77
N VAL A 262 -17.15 7.29 -13.63
CA VAL A 262 -18.18 8.31 -13.38
C VAL A 262 -19.26 8.35 -14.47
N ASN A 263 -18.90 8.00 -15.72
CA ASN A 263 -19.83 7.92 -16.84
C ASN A 263 -20.94 6.86 -16.68
N LEU A 264 -20.98 6.11 -15.57
CA LEU A 264 -22.16 5.36 -15.12
C LEU A 264 -23.43 6.25 -15.16
N VAL A 265 -23.31 7.54 -14.81
CA VAL A 265 -24.45 8.46 -14.76
C VAL A 265 -25.04 8.82 -16.11
N GLU A 266 -24.35 8.46 -17.19
CA GLU A 266 -24.81 8.63 -18.57
C GLU A 266 -25.68 7.46 -19.03
N ILE A 267 -25.86 6.43 -18.18
CA ILE A 267 -26.63 5.22 -18.46
C ILE A 267 -27.70 5.04 -17.36
N PRO A 268 -28.77 5.85 -17.36
CA PRO A 268 -29.78 5.82 -16.28
C PRO A 268 -30.38 4.44 -16.03
N GLU A 269 -30.65 3.68 -17.09
CA GLU A 269 -31.18 2.31 -17.01
C GLU A 269 -30.22 1.33 -16.32
N MET A 270 -28.91 1.56 -16.39
CA MET A 270 -27.92 0.74 -15.69
C MET A 270 -27.88 1.08 -14.21
N LEU A 271 -27.98 2.37 -13.86
CA LEU A 271 -28.12 2.79 -12.46
C LEU A 271 -29.36 2.18 -11.80
N ASP A 272 -30.50 2.19 -12.52
CA ASP A 272 -31.73 1.57 -12.04
C ASP A 272 -31.56 0.06 -11.84
N ALA A 273 -31.00 -0.64 -12.85
CA ALA A 273 -30.75 -2.07 -12.78
C ALA A 273 -29.75 -2.45 -11.66
N MET A 274 -28.74 -1.61 -11.38
CA MET A 274 -27.82 -1.80 -10.26
C MET A 274 -28.55 -1.67 -8.91
N THR A 275 -29.36 -0.63 -8.73
CA THR A 275 -30.14 -0.48 -7.50
C THR A 275 -31.10 -1.66 -7.29
N GLU A 276 -31.77 -2.11 -8.35
CA GLU A 276 -32.67 -3.28 -8.33
C GLU A 276 -31.94 -4.58 -7.99
N ALA A 277 -30.71 -4.77 -8.48
CA ALA A 277 -29.88 -5.94 -8.17
C ALA A 277 -29.33 -5.95 -6.72
N GLY A 278 -29.54 -4.87 -5.97
CA GLY A 278 -29.07 -4.74 -4.59
C GLY A 278 -27.71 -4.05 -4.44
N PHE A 279 -27.24 -3.31 -5.46
CA PHE A 279 -26.08 -2.44 -5.29
C PHE A 279 -26.43 -1.26 -4.38
N ASN A 280 -25.57 -1.00 -3.38
CA ASN A 280 -25.78 0.06 -2.40
C ASN A 280 -24.57 0.99 -2.22
N MET A 281 -23.44 0.67 -2.84
CA MET A 281 -22.24 1.49 -2.84
C MET A 281 -21.48 1.32 -4.16
N VAL A 282 -20.89 2.40 -4.66
CA VAL A 282 -19.94 2.38 -5.77
C VAL A 282 -18.70 3.20 -5.42
N PHE A 283 -17.53 2.66 -5.70
CA PHE A 283 -16.27 3.40 -5.70
C PHE A 283 -16.06 4.04 -7.07
N LEU A 284 -15.83 5.35 -7.07
CA LEU A 284 -15.51 6.11 -8.28
C LEU A 284 -14.07 6.62 -8.16
N GLY A 285 -13.25 6.32 -9.16
CA GLY A 285 -11.98 7.03 -9.35
C GLY A 285 -12.28 8.44 -9.83
N ILE A 286 -12.44 9.40 -8.92
CA ILE A 286 -12.72 10.81 -9.21
C ILE A 286 -11.40 11.52 -9.56
N GLU A 287 -10.36 11.22 -8.79
CA GLU A 287 -8.98 11.73 -8.82
C GLU A 287 -8.85 13.20 -8.48
N SER A 288 -9.51 14.08 -9.21
CA SER A 288 -9.44 15.52 -9.01
C SER A 288 -10.72 16.21 -9.45
N PRO A 289 -11.16 17.30 -8.76
CA PRO A 289 -12.20 18.19 -9.28
C PRO A 289 -11.70 19.14 -10.38
N ASN A 290 -10.39 19.16 -10.67
CA ASN A 290 -9.77 20.01 -11.68
C ASN A 290 -9.78 19.32 -13.06
N ASP A 291 -10.55 19.87 -14.00
CA ASP A 291 -10.69 19.31 -15.35
C ASP A 291 -9.37 19.31 -16.15
N GLU A 292 -8.50 20.32 -15.96
CA GLU A 292 -7.20 20.38 -16.66
C GLU A 292 -6.28 19.24 -16.21
N ALA A 293 -6.22 18.99 -14.90
CA ALA A 293 -5.45 17.88 -14.33
C ALA A 293 -5.97 16.50 -14.79
N LEU A 294 -7.30 16.35 -14.89
CA LEU A 294 -7.92 15.13 -15.43
C LEU A 294 -7.60 14.91 -16.91
N LEU A 295 -7.63 15.96 -17.72
CA LEU A 295 -7.25 15.87 -19.13
C LEU A 295 -5.76 15.55 -19.29
N GLY A 296 -4.90 16.18 -18.49
CA GLY A 296 -3.45 15.91 -18.47
C GLY A 296 -3.11 14.46 -18.17
N THR A 297 -3.95 13.77 -17.39
CA THR A 297 -3.79 12.34 -17.04
C THR A 297 -4.59 11.38 -17.92
N SER A 298 -5.10 11.85 -19.06
CA SER A 298 -5.92 11.05 -20.00
C SER A 298 -7.21 10.48 -19.39
N LYS A 299 -7.79 11.19 -18.40
CA LYS A 299 -9.03 10.82 -17.69
C LYS A 299 -10.23 11.69 -18.10
N GLY A 300 -10.36 11.97 -19.40
CA GLY A 300 -11.39 12.86 -19.95
C GLY A 300 -12.85 12.38 -19.75
N GLN A 301 -13.07 11.12 -19.39
CA GLN A 301 -14.41 10.63 -19.03
C GLN A 301 -14.95 11.20 -17.70
N ASN A 302 -14.11 11.88 -16.92
CA ASN A 302 -14.49 12.56 -15.68
C ASN A 302 -14.70 14.07 -15.87
N THR A 303 -14.47 14.62 -17.07
CA THR A 303 -14.52 16.07 -17.33
C THR A 303 -15.80 16.49 -18.02
N SER A 304 -16.24 17.73 -17.78
CA SER A 304 -17.42 18.31 -18.42
C SER A 304 -17.10 18.90 -19.81
N LYS A 305 -18.13 19.10 -20.63
CA LYS A 305 -18.09 20.06 -21.77
C LYS A 305 -18.71 21.42 -21.41
N GLU A 306 -19.20 21.57 -20.18
CA GLU A 306 -19.85 22.78 -19.67
C GLU A 306 -18.86 23.66 -18.89
N GLU A 307 -19.15 24.96 -18.77
CA GLU A 307 -18.20 26.01 -18.38
C GLU A 307 -17.70 25.98 -16.92
N GLU A 308 -18.33 25.25 -16.01
CA GLU A 308 -17.90 25.19 -14.59
C GLU A 308 -17.20 23.86 -14.26
N ALA A 309 -15.91 23.95 -13.87
CA ALA A 309 -15.13 22.82 -13.35
C ALA A 309 -15.80 22.19 -12.11
N GLY A 310 -15.78 20.86 -12.01
CA GLY A 310 -16.42 20.12 -10.91
C GLY A 310 -17.96 19.99 -10.99
N SER A 311 -18.64 20.74 -11.88
CA SER A 311 -20.10 20.71 -12.01
C SER A 311 -20.64 19.36 -12.51
N TYR A 312 -19.95 18.72 -13.46
CA TYR A 312 -20.30 17.38 -13.93
C TYR A 312 -20.16 16.34 -12.82
N LEU A 313 -18.99 16.31 -12.15
CA LEU A 313 -18.71 15.36 -11.07
C LEU A 313 -19.70 15.50 -9.91
N MET A 314 -20.00 16.73 -9.49
CA MET A 314 -20.98 17.00 -8.42
C MET A 314 -22.38 16.49 -8.80
N ARG A 315 -22.84 16.79 -10.03
CA ARG A 315 -24.12 16.27 -10.54
C ARG A 315 -24.13 14.76 -10.66
N ALA A 316 -23.04 14.16 -11.10
CA ALA A 316 -22.90 12.71 -11.24
C ALA A 316 -23.07 12.03 -9.88
N ILE A 317 -22.31 12.48 -8.88
CA ILE A 317 -22.38 11.96 -7.51
C ILE A 317 -23.79 12.12 -6.94
N ARG A 318 -24.40 13.30 -7.08
CA ARG A 318 -25.77 13.55 -6.63
C ARG A 318 -26.78 12.60 -7.29
N LYS A 319 -26.66 12.34 -8.59
CA LYS A 319 -27.54 11.39 -9.30
C LYS A 319 -27.42 9.98 -8.74
N ILE A 320 -26.20 9.52 -8.46
CA ILE A 320 -25.95 8.18 -7.89
C ILE A 320 -26.52 8.09 -6.47
N GLN A 321 -26.20 9.07 -5.61
CA GLN A 321 -26.71 9.15 -4.24
C GLN A 321 -28.24 9.19 -4.20
N ASN A 322 -28.88 9.94 -5.09
CA ASN A 322 -30.34 10.01 -5.21
C ASN A 322 -30.99 8.69 -5.63
N LYS A 323 -30.23 7.70 -6.11
CA LYS A 323 -30.69 6.32 -6.38
C LYS A 323 -30.49 5.37 -5.20
N GLY A 324 -29.96 5.87 -4.07
CA GLY A 324 -29.72 5.07 -2.88
C GLY A 324 -28.40 4.31 -2.90
N ILE A 325 -27.45 4.73 -3.75
CA ILE A 325 -26.10 4.18 -3.85
C ILE A 325 -25.12 5.18 -3.20
N GLU A 326 -24.41 4.76 -2.16
CA GLU A 326 -23.32 5.52 -1.58
C GLU A 326 -22.17 5.67 -2.58
N VAL A 327 -21.66 6.89 -2.75
CA VAL A 327 -20.42 7.11 -3.51
C VAL A 327 -19.25 7.18 -2.55
N THR A 328 -18.26 6.33 -2.81
CA THR A 328 -16.90 6.46 -2.28
C THR A 328 -15.97 6.93 -3.39
N GLY A 329 -14.91 7.66 -3.05
CA GLY A 329 -14.10 8.34 -4.05
C GLY A 329 -12.61 8.12 -3.86
N GLY A 330 -11.91 7.77 -4.94
CA GLY A 330 -10.46 7.90 -5.05
C GLY A 330 -10.08 9.34 -5.41
N PHE A 331 -9.08 9.89 -4.73
CA PHE A 331 -8.53 11.22 -4.99
C PHE A 331 -7.01 11.14 -5.05
N ILE A 332 -6.41 11.82 -6.04
CA ILE A 332 -4.99 11.86 -6.25
C ILE A 332 -4.51 13.30 -6.06
N ILE A 333 -3.64 13.48 -5.07
CA ILE A 333 -3.01 14.76 -4.76
C ILE A 333 -1.63 14.81 -5.43
N GLY A 334 -1.36 15.90 -6.15
CA GLY A 334 -0.09 16.09 -6.86
C GLY A 334 -0.11 15.65 -8.32
N LEU A 335 -1.28 15.69 -8.97
CA LEU A 335 -1.36 15.64 -10.44
C LEU A 335 -0.69 16.89 -11.03
N ASP A 336 -0.01 16.74 -12.17
CA ASP A 336 0.56 17.87 -12.92
C ASP A 336 -0.59 18.87 -13.24
N GLY A 337 -0.37 20.16 -12.96
CA GLY A 337 -1.40 21.21 -13.08
C GLY A 337 -2.45 21.31 -11.96
N ASP A 338 -2.46 20.42 -10.96
CA ASP A 338 -3.45 20.44 -9.87
C ASP A 338 -2.92 21.12 -8.59
N THR A 339 -3.00 22.45 -8.55
CA THR A 339 -2.44 23.26 -7.45
C THR A 339 -3.48 23.85 -6.49
N GLU A 340 -4.78 23.70 -6.77
CA GLU A 340 -5.86 24.26 -5.95
C GLU A 340 -6.40 23.25 -4.94
N PHE A 341 -5.61 22.89 -3.92
CA PHE A 341 -5.97 21.82 -2.97
C PHE A 341 -7.23 22.07 -2.13
N ASP A 342 -7.63 23.32 -1.93
CA ASP A 342 -8.91 23.64 -1.28
C ASP A 342 -10.12 23.17 -2.09
N SER A 343 -9.99 23.13 -3.43
CA SER A 343 -11.05 22.60 -4.30
C SER A 343 -11.35 21.14 -3.99
N HIS A 344 -10.34 20.31 -3.68
CA HIS A 344 -10.51 18.92 -3.28
C HIS A 344 -11.31 18.79 -1.99
N ILE A 345 -10.90 19.55 -0.95
CA ILE A 345 -11.57 19.54 0.36
C ILE A 345 -13.03 19.97 0.21
N ASN A 346 -13.26 21.11 -0.46
CA ASN A 346 -14.60 21.66 -0.65
C ASN A 346 -15.48 20.72 -1.47
N PHE A 347 -14.96 20.19 -2.58
CA PHE A 347 -15.68 19.22 -3.41
C PHE A 347 -16.09 17.97 -2.62
N ILE A 348 -15.15 17.34 -1.90
CA ILE A 348 -15.42 16.17 -1.06
C ILE A 348 -16.49 16.48 -0.01
N GLN A 349 -16.41 17.66 0.60
CA GLN A 349 -17.32 18.12 1.64
C GLN A 349 -18.74 18.34 1.10
N GLU A 350 -18.88 19.07 0.00
CA GLU A 350 -20.16 19.43 -0.64
C GLU A 350 -20.84 18.24 -1.33
N ALA A 351 -20.04 17.36 -1.95
CA ALA A 351 -20.52 16.13 -2.57
C ALA A 351 -21.05 15.14 -1.53
N GLY A 352 -20.70 15.31 -0.25
CA GLY A 352 -21.08 14.39 0.81
C GLY A 352 -20.46 13.02 0.57
N ILE A 353 -19.15 12.95 0.34
CA ILE A 353 -18.39 11.70 0.18
C ILE A 353 -17.73 11.39 1.53
N PRO A 354 -18.25 10.45 2.34
CA PRO A 354 -17.65 10.17 3.64
C PRO A 354 -16.28 9.50 3.49
N MET A 355 -16.20 8.45 2.67
CA MET A 355 -14.99 7.70 2.39
C MET A 355 -14.30 8.26 1.14
N ALA A 356 -13.47 9.29 1.36
CA ALA A 356 -12.59 9.87 0.36
C ALA A 356 -11.17 9.33 0.54
N MET A 357 -10.78 8.42 -0.34
CA MET A 357 -9.47 7.78 -0.35
C MET A 357 -8.46 8.70 -1.07
N ALA A 358 -8.04 9.75 -0.38
CA ALA A 358 -7.01 10.67 -0.87
C ALA A 358 -5.62 10.09 -0.65
N GLY A 359 -4.83 10.00 -1.72
CA GLY A 359 -3.43 9.59 -1.71
C GLY A 359 -2.58 10.50 -2.59
N LEU A 360 -1.26 10.42 -2.43
CA LEU A 360 -0.32 11.11 -3.32
C LEU A 360 -0.26 10.40 -4.69
N LEU A 361 0.00 11.18 -5.74
CA LEU A 361 0.32 10.61 -7.04
C LEU A 361 1.58 9.73 -6.93
N THR A 362 1.48 8.53 -7.50
CA THR A 362 2.55 7.55 -7.49
C THR A 362 2.71 6.96 -8.88
N ALA A 363 3.93 6.94 -9.39
CA ALA A 363 4.24 6.34 -10.68
C ALA A 363 4.46 4.83 -10.52
N LEU A 364 3.45 4.02 -10.85
CA LEU A 364 3.57 2.56 -10.84
C LEU A 364 4.34 2.08 -12.08
N LYS A 365 5.21 1.08 -11.91
CA LYS A 365 6.07 0.57 -12.97
C LYS A 365 5.28 0.16 -14.22
N GLU A 366 5.85 0.43 -15.41
CA GLU A 366 5.24 0.18 -16.74
C GLU A 366 3.94 0.95 -17.05
N THR A 367 3.48 1.86 -16.18
CA THR A 367 2.41 2.80 -16.54
C THR A 367 2.92 3.86 -17.52
N ASP A 368 2.00 4.50 -18.24
CA ASP A 368 2.36 5.58 -19.16
C ASP A 368 3.05 6.73 -18.39
N LEU A 369 2.59 7.00 -17.16
CA LEU A 369 3.17 8.00 -16.26
C LEU A 369 4.61 7.65 -15.89
N TRP A 370 4.87 6.38 -15.56
CA TRP A 370 6.21 5.91 -15.23
C TRP A 370 7.16 6.04 -16.43
N HIS A 371 6.70 5.68 -17.63
CA HIS A 371 7.51 5.83 -18.84
C HIS A 371 7.81 7.31 -19.14
N ARG A 372 6.81 8.19 -19.02
CA ARG A 372 6.98 9.64 -19.21
C ARG A 372 7.98 10.21 -18.20
N LEU A 373 7.77 10.00 -16.91
CA LEU A 373 8.64 10.53 -15.85
C LEU A 373 10.07 9.97 -15.94
N LYS A 374 10.25 8.73 -16.40
CA LYS A 374 11.56 8.16 -16.68
C LYS A 374 12.24 8.84 -17.87
N GLN A 375 11.51 9.19 -18.92
CA GLN A 375 12.04 9.94 -20.07
C GLN A 375 12.37 11.39 -19.71
N GLU A 376 11.62 11.98 -18.77
CA GLU A 376 11.84 13.33 -18.22
C GLU A 376 12.94 13.40 -17.15
N ASP A 377 13.58 12.27 -16.78
CA ASP A 377 14.55 12.16 -15.68
C ASP A 377 14.00 12.65 -14.32
N ARG A 378 12.69 12.45 -14.11
CA ARG A 378 11.97 12.81 -12.88
C ARG A 378 11.72 11.62 -11.97
N LEU A 379 11.82 10.39 -12.47
CA LEU A 379 11.62 9.18 -11.65
C LEU A 379 12.79 8.99 -10.69
N LEU A 380 12.52 8.86 -9.39
CA LEU A 380 13.54 8.76 -8.35
C LEU A 380 13.80 7.31 -7.92
N VAL A 381 12.74 6.61 -7.54
CA VAL A 381 12.78 5.25 -6.99
C VAL A 381 11.53 4.48 -7.40
N GLU A 382 11.56 3.16 -7.20
CA GLU A 382 10.36 2.36 -7.37
C GLU A 382 9.34 2.64 -6.26
N SER A 383 8.07 2.52 -6.61
CA SER A 383 6.95 2.76 -5.72
C SER A 383 6.88 1.71 -4.59
N SER A 384 6.50 2.15 -3.38
CA SER A 384 6.12 1.25 -2.28
C SER A 384 4.77 0.56 -2.50
N GLY A 385 3.99 1.05 -3.46
CA GLY A 385 2.60 0.65 -3.67
C GLY A 385 1.60 1.27 -2.70
N ASN A 386 2.06 2.03 -1.69
CA ASN A 386 1.20 2.66 -0.70
C ASN A 386 1.12 4.17 -0.95
N ASN A 387 0.09 4.60 -1.68
CA ASN A 387 -0.16 6.02 -1.95
C ASN A 387 -0.52 6.88 -0.72
N THR A 388 -0.67 6.28 0.47
CA THR A 388 -0.93 7.01 1.72
C THR A 388 0.29 7.13 2.62
N ASP A 389 1.43 6.53 2.29
CA ASP A 389 2.62 6.54 3.14
C ASP A 389 3.42 7.85 3.15
N MET A 390 2.88 8.91 2.53
CA MET A 390 3.49 10.24 2.39
C MET A 390 4.85 10.21 1.66
N SER A 391 5.09 9.20 0.81
CA SER A 391 6.26 9.15 -0.06
C SER A 391 5.92 9.50 -1.51
N LEU A 392 6.84 10.19 -2.17
CA LEU A 392 6.81 10.45 -3.61
C LEU A 392 7.99 9.75 -4.26
N ASN A 393 7.72 9.03 -5.35
CA ASN A 393 8.72 8.24 -6.08
C ASN A 393 9.25 8.94 -7.34
N PHE A 394 8.90 10.21 -7.52
CA PHE A 394 9.37 11.07 -8.60
C PHE A 394 9.48 12.53 -8.13
N VAL A 395 10.05 13.41 -8.96
CA VAL A 395 10.13 14.86 -8.76
C VAL A 395 8.85 15.52 -9.30
N PRO A 396 7.94 16.03 -8.45
CA PRO A 396 6.74 16.75 -8.89
C PRO A 396 7.06 18.13 -9.49
N GLU A 397 6.12 18.73 -10.23
CA GLU A 397 6.25 20.10 -10.75
C GLU A 397 6.29 21.15 -9.63
N MET A 398 5.46 20.96 -8.61
CA MET A 398 5.47 21.74 -7.38
C MET A 398 6.66 21.32 -6.49
N PRO A 399 7.24 22.22 -5.68
CA PRO A 399 8.24 21.83 -4.70
C PRO A 399 7.75 20.67 -3.81
N ARG A 400 8.57 19.61 -3.68
CA ARG A 400 8.23 18.38 -2.94
C ARG A 400 7.71 18.67 -1.54
N GLU A 401 8.39 19.52 -0.78
CA GLU A 401 8.02 19.86 0.59
C GLU A 401 6.65 20.55 0.68
N GLU A 402 6.34 21.41 -0.29
CA GLU A 402 5.06 22.11 -0.39
C GLU A 402 3.93 21.12 -0.70
N LEU A 403 4.12 20.21 -1.66
CA LEU A 403 3.13 19.18 -1.99
C LEU A 403 2.85 18.25 -0.80
N ILE A 404 3.89 17.82 -0.07
CA ILE A 404 3.71 16.99 1.13
C ILE A 404 2.98 17.76 2.24
N ALA A 405 3.29 19.05 2.43
CA ALA A 405 2.59 19.90 3.39
C ALA A 405 1.10 20.08 3.04
N GLU A 406 0.79 20.27 1.76
CA GLU A 406 -0.59 20.39 1.28
C GLU A 406 -1.35 19.07 1.37
N TYR A 407 -0.74 17.93 1.00
CA TYR A 407 -1.34 16.62 1.22
C TYR A 407 -1.64 16.37 2.70
N ARG A 408 -0.69 16.71 3.59
CA ARG A 408 -0.89 16.66 5.04
C ARG A 408 -2.10 17.50 5.47
N ARG A 409 -2.23 18.71 4.95
CA ARG A 409 -3.35 19.62 5.24
C ARG A 409 -4.68 19.04 4.76
N VAL A 410 -4.73 18.48 3.56
CA VAL A 410 -5.93 17.83 3.00
C VAL A 410 -6.40 16.69 3.90
N ILE A 411 -5.56 15.68 4.15
CA ILE A 411 -6.00 14.49 4.92
C ILE A 411 -6.33 14.82 6.38
N SER A 412 -5.59 15.76 7.00
CA SER A 412 -5.84 16.21 8.37
C SER A 412 -7.10 17.07 8.51
N THR A 413 -7.56 17.69 7.42
CA THR A 413 -8.83 18.41 7.35
C THR A 413 -9.99 17.44 7.10
N LEU A 414 -9.83 16.47 6.20
CA LEU A 414 -10.87 15.50 5.86
C LEU A 414 -11.20 14.57 7.05
N TYR A 415 -10.17 14.18 7.82
CA TYR A 415 -10.26 13.23 8.93
C TYR A 415 -9.65 13.81 10.20
N ASP A 416 -10.10 15.02 10.55
CA ASP A 416 -9.65 15.74 11.74
C ASP A 416 -9.83 14.89 13.02
N PRO A 417 -9.04 15.11 14.09
CA PRO A 417 -9.10 14.28 15.31
C PRO A 417 -10.47 14.26 16.03
N THR A 418 -11.36 15.21 15.73
CA THR A 418 -12.73 15.26 16.27
C THR A 418 -13.76 14.67 15.33
N LEU A 419 -13.39 14.36 14.08
CA LEU A 419 -14.25 13.95 12.97
C LEU A 419 -15.38 14.95 12.67
N LYS A 420 -15.20 16.24 12.99
CA LYS A 420 -16.23 17.27 12.77
C LYS A 420 -16.58 17.38 11.28
N ASN A 421 -15.57 17.51 10.42
CA ASN A 421 -15.78 17.64 8.99
C ASN A 421 -16.37 16.36 8.41
N TYR A 422 -15.84 15.21 8.83
CA TYR A 422 -16.34 13.88 8.46
C TYR A 422 -17.83 13.70 8.79
N PHE A 423 -18.26 13.97 10.02
CA PHE A 423 -19.66 13.81 10.40
C PHE A 423 -20.58 14.78 9.67
N ALA A 424 -20.10 15.99 9.33
CA ALA A 424 -20.85 16.90 8.47
C ALA A 424 -21.04 16.31 7.05
N ARG A 425 -20.02 15.65 6.48
CA ARG A 425 -20.14 14.94 5.20
C ARG A 425 -21.11 13.77 5.27
N CYS A 426 -21.07 13.00 6.36
CA CYS A 426 -22.03 11.91 6.56
C CYS A 426 -23.46 12.42 6.57
N LEU A 427 -23.75 13.52 7.29
CA LEU A 427 -25.08 14.11 7.28
C LEU A 427 -25.49 14.58 5.88
N THR A 428 -24.56 15.19 5.14
CA THR A 428 -24.77 15.59 3.75
C THR A 428 -25.14 14.40 2.86
N LEU A 429 -24.42 13.27 2.98
CA LEU A 429 -24.78 12.02 2.29
C LEU A 429 -26.20 11.54 2.65
N LEU A 430 -26.52 11.52 3.95
CA LEU A 430 -27.82 11.07 4.44
C LEU A 430 -28.98 11.99 4.01
N GLU A 431 -28.71 13.24 3.62
CA GLU A 431 -29.70 14.14 3.02
C GLU A 431 -29.97 13.82 1.56
N HIS A 432 -28.99 13.31 0.80
CA HIS A 432 -29.15 12.94 -0.61
C HIS A 432 -29.66 11.51 -0.82
N MET A 433 -29.43 10.62 0.14
CA MET A 433 -29.80 9.21 0.01
C MET A 433 -31.31 9.01 0.25
N PRO A 434 -32.06 8.44 -0.72
CA PRO A 434 -33.42 7.99 -0.46
C PRO A 434 -33.39 6.79 0.49
N LYS A 435 -34.56 6.50 1.08
CA LYS A 435 -34.77 5.30 1.88
C LYS A 435 -35.07 4.14 0.95
N THR A 436 -34.22 3.12 0.96
CA THR A 436 -34.32 1.90 0.14
C THR A 436 -34.32 0.67 1.05
N HIS A 437 -34.65 -0.50 0.49
CA HIS A 437 -34.53 -1.77 1.23
C HIS A 437 -33.08 -2.08 1.66
N ASN A 438 -32.09 -1.53 0.96
CA ASN A 438 -30.66 -1.71 1.26
C ASN A 438 -30.20 -0.94 2.51
N ASN A 439 -30.72 0.28 2.72
CA ASN A 439 -30.29 1.16 3.83
C ASN A 439 -31.33 1.27 4.97
N VAL A 440 -32.55 0.77 4.77
CA VAL A 440 -33.58 0.60 5.80
C VAL A 440 -33.87 -0.89 5.97
N ARG A 441 -33.01 -1.57 6.74
CA ARG A 441 -33.10 -3.03 6.97
C ARG A 441 -33.13 -3.41 8.45
N SER A 442 -33.46 -4.67 8.70
CA SER A 442 -33.39 -5.26 10.04
C SER A 442 -31.97 -5.25 10.60
N ILE A 443 -31.86 -4.90 11.87
CA ILE A 443 -30.59 -4.82 12.60
C ILE A 443 -30.14 -6.24 12.96
N ARG A 444 -28.93 -6.60 12.55
CA ARG A 444 -28.30 -7.88 12.89
C ARG A 444 -27.65 -7.82 14.27
N LYS A 445 -27.43 -8.98 14.91
CA LYS A 445 -26.83 -9.07 16.26
C LYS A 445 -25.43 -8.47 16.31
N GLU A 446 -24.65 -8.69 15.25
CA GLU A 446 -23.30 -8.16 15.06
C GLU A 446 -23.30 -6.63 15.08
N GLU A 447 -24.34 -6.00 14.52
CA GLU A 447 -24.47 -4.55 14.44
C GLU A 447 -24.82 -3.93 15.80
N ILE A 448 -25.60 -4.63 16.63
CA ILE A 448 -25.85 -4.21 18.01
C ILE A 448 -24.55 -4.21 18.82
N MET A 449 -23.74 -5.26 18.67
CA MET A 449 -22.43 -5.33 19.33
C MET A 449 -21.47 -4.26 18.80
N ALA A 450 -21.45 -4.03 17.48
CA ALA A 450 -20.66 -2.98 16.86
C ALA A 450 -21.08 -1.59 17.36
N PHE A 451 -22.37 -1.33 17.50
CA PHE A 451 -22.88 -0.08 18.07
C PHE A 451 -22.46 0.10 19.53
N ALA A 452 -22.58 -0.93 20.37
CA ALA A 452 -22.12 -0.86 21.75
C ALA A 452 -20.62 -0.54 21.84
N ARG A 453 -19.79 -1.20 21.01
CA ARG A 453 -18.36 -0.89 20.87
C ARG A 453 -18.12 0.52 20.35
N SER A 454 -18.95 1.01 19.41
CA SER A 454 -18.92 2.37 18.87
C SER A 454 -19.12 3.41 19.96
N ILE A 455 -20.16 3.25 20.79
CA ILE A 455 -20.40 4.11 21.96
C ILE A 455 -19.18 4.08 22.90
N GLN A 456 -18.70 2.89 23.26
CA GLN A 456 -17.56 2.75 24.19
C GLN A 456 -16.28 3.41 23.67
N ARG A 457 -15.97 3.28 22.39
CA ARG A 457 -14.69 3.75 21.82
C ARG A 457 -14.72 5.20 21.36
N GLN A 458 -15.83 5.67 20.81
CA GLN A 458 -15.91 7.00 20.20
C GLN A 458 -16.36 8.07 21.19
N LEU A 459 -17.35 7.78 22.05
CA LEU A 459 -17.92 8.77 22.98
C LEU A 459 -16.91 9.29 24.01
N PHE A 460 -15.95 8.44 24.40
CA PHE A 460 -14.89 8.76 25.36
C PHE A 460 -13.54 9.09 24.69
N SER A 461 -13.57 9.48 23.42
CA SER A 461 -12.39 9.89 22.64
C SER A 461 -12.41 11.38 22.33
N LYS A 462 -11.40 11.88 21.61
CA LYS A 462 -11.39 13.25 21.06
C LYS A 462 -12.60 13.55 20.16
N GLN A 463 -13.22 12.52 19.59
CA GLN A 463 -14.38 12.61 18.70
C GLN A 463 -15.72 12.68 19.46
N GLY A 464 -15.73 12.46 20.79
CA GLY A 464 -16.94 12.14 21.54
C GLY A 464 -18.07 13.18 21.43
N LEU A 465 -17.72 14.47 21.45
CA LEU A 465 -18.69 15.55 21.33
C LEU A 465 -19.36 15.59 19.95
N GLU A 466 -18.57 15.53 18.87
CA GLU A 466 -19.10 15.57 17.50
C GLU A 466 -19.81 14.27 17.15
N TYR A 467 -19.32 13.12 17.62
CA TYR A 467 -20.00 11.84 17.49
C TYR A 467 -21.38 11.85 18.17
N ALA A 468 -21.49 12.38 19.39
CA ALA A 468 -22.79 12.51 20.07
C ALA A 468 -23.74 13.45 19.31
N ARG A 469 -23.25 14.61 18.84
CA ARG A 469 -24.05 15.54 18.01
C ARG A 469 -24.52 14.89 16.72
N TYR A 470 -23.65 14.14 16.06
CA TYR A 470 -23.97 13.39 14.85
C TYR A 470 -25.11 12.39 15.11
N LEU A 471 -24.99 11.54 16.13
CA LEU A 471 -26.05 10.59 16.48
C LEU A 471 -27.39 11.28 16.82
N VAL A 472 -27.35 12.38 17.58
CA VAL A 472 -28.57 13.14 17.90
C VAL A 472 -29.25 13.69 16.64
N LYS A 473 -28.48 14.25 15.70
CA LYS A 473 -29.00 14.74 14.42
C LYS A 473 -29.60 13.60 13.59
N VAL A 474 -28.92 12.44 13.53
CA VAL A 474 -29.42 11.26 12.82
C VAL A 474 -30.73 10.76 13.44
N ILE A 475 -30.81 10.66 14.78
CA ILE A 475 -32.04 10.21 15.46
C ILE A 475 -33.20 11.18 15.17
N LYS A 476 -32.94 12.48 15.15
CA LYS A 476 -33.96 13.51 14.90
C LYS A 476 -34.43 13.54 13.45
N ASN A 477 -33.50 13.46 12.49
CA ASN A 477 -33.77 13.78 11.09
C ASN A 477 -33.77 12.53 10.17
N HIS A 478 -33.04 11.47 10.53
CA HIS A 478 -32.78 10.30 9.67
C HIS A 478 -32.94 8.96 10.42
N ARG A 479 -33.89 8.85 11.37
CA ARG A 479 -34.03 7.69 12.29
C ARG A 479 -33.97 6.31 11.61
N GLN A 480 -34.52 6.19 10.40
CA GLN A 480 -34.60 4.94 9.65
C GLN A 480 -33.26 4.49 9.06
N MET A 481 -32.32 5.42 8.92
CA MET A 481 -30.95 5.17 8.44
C MET A 481 -29.95 5.13 9.61
N PHE A 482 -30.43 4.92 10.84
CA PHE A 482 -29.56 4.85 12.01
C PHE A 482 -28.48 3.75 11.91
N PRO A 483 -28.78 2.52 11.43
CA PRO A 483 -27.74 1.49 11.26
C PRO A 483 -26.65 1.95 10.29
N GLU A 484 -27.05 2.57 9.18
CA GLU A 484 -26.14 3.11 8.18
C GLU A 484 -25.28 4.25 8.75
N ALA A 485 -25.88 5.13 9.55
CA ALA A 485 -25.16 6.18 10.25
C ALA A 485 -24.12 5.65 11.24
N VAL A 486 -24.40 4.54 11.92
CA VAL A 486 -23.45 3.85 12.80
C VAL A 486 -22.31 3.23 12.00
N ARG A 487 -22.60 2.59 10.85
CA ARG A 487 -21.58 2.09 9.91
C ARG A 487 -20.64 3.21 9.48
N LEU A 488 -21.19 4.35 9.05
CA LEU A 488 -20.43 5.55 8.70
C LEU A 488 -19.56 6.03 9.87
N ALA A 489 -20.09 6.10 11.09
CA ALA A 489 -19.27 6.51 12.23
C ALA A 489 -18.10 5.54 12.52
N VAL A 490 -18.32 4.24 12.35
CA VAL A 490 -17.24 3.23 12.48
C VAL A 490 -16.18 3.41 11.38
N MET A 491 -16.59 3.74 10.15
CA MET A 491 -15.65 4.06 9.07
C MET A 491 -14.86 5.35 9.35
N GLY A 492 -15.51 6.39 9.85
CA GLY A 492 -14.84 7.63 10.28
C GLY A 492 -13.75 7.38 11.31
N TYR A 493 -14.03 6.53 12.30
CA TYR A 493 -13.03 6.13 13.30
C TYR A 493 -11.81 5.45 12.67
N HIS A 494 -12.02 4.60 11.66
CA HIS A 494 -10.93 3.97 10.93
C HIS A 494 -10.08 4.99 10.17
N LEU A 495 -10.73 5.91 9.44
CA LEU A 495 -10.07 6.92 8.63
C LEU A 495 -9.28 7.91 9.51
N GLU A 496 -9.84 8.36 10.65
CA GLU A 496 -9.09 9.20 11.61
C GLU A 496 -7.86 8.48 12.16
N LYS A 497 -8.00 7.21 12.59
CA LYS A 497 -6.86 6.48 13.15
C LYS A 497 -5.74 6.29 12.15
N THR A 498 -6.09 5.85 10.95
CA THR A 498 -5.12 5.65 9.86
C THR A 498 -4.43 6.97 9.51
N THR A 499 -5.20 8.07 9.40
CA THR A 499 -4.65 9.42 9.17
C THR A 499 -3.69 9.81 10.28
N ARG A 500 -4.13 9.75 11.55
CA ARG A 500 -3.33 10.14 12.71
C ARG A 500 -2.02 9.36 12.82
N TYR A 501 -2.03 8.07 12.53
CA TYR A 501 -0.81 7.26 12.58
C TYR A 501 0.12 7.52 11.40
N THR A 502 -0.42 7.76 10.21
CA THR A 502 0.35 8.20 9.04
C THR A 502 1.06 9.53 9.33
N LEU A 503 0.32 10.51 9.86
CA LEU A 503 0.87 11.80 10.26
C LEU A 503 1.97 11.67 11.34
N ALA A 504 1.83 10.73 12.27
CA ALA A 504 2.84 10.47 13.30
C ALA A 504 4.13 9.85 12.73
N VAL A 505 4.04 9.01 11.69
CA VAL A 505 5.21 8.51 10.96
C VAL A 505 5.91 9.66 10.24
N GLU A 506 5.15 10.54 9.61
CA GLU A 506 5.72 11.71 8.93
C GLU A 506 6.38 12.70 9.90
N ASP A 507 5.74 12.98 11.04
CA ASP A 507 6.34 13.79 12.11
C ASP A 507 7.66 13.19 12.61
N PHE A 508 7.78 11.86 12.57
CA PHE A 508 9.02 11.17 12.91
C PHE A 508 10.07 11.29 11.80
N ARG A 509 9.70 11.21 10.51
CA ARG A 509 10.63 11.45 9.40
C ARG A 509 11.21 12.86 9.43
N ASN A 510 10.35 13.88 9.55
CA ASN A 510 10.78 15.27 9.70
C ASN A 510 11.70 15.49 10.90
N PHE A 511 11.44 14.78 12.00
CA PHE A 511 12.33 14.81 13.16
C PHE A 511 13.70 14.17 12.87
N LEU A 512 13.74 13.05 12.14
CA LEU A 512 14.99 12.43 11.71
C LEU A 512 15.78 13.35 10.78
N ASP A 513 15.12 14.01 9.83
CA ASP A 513 15.77 14.93 8.89
C ASP A 513 16.40 16.13 9.64
N GLN A 514 15.68 16.73 10.59
CA GLN A 514 16.22 17.82 11.43
C GLN A 514 17.42 17.38 12.28
N GLU A 515 17.36 16.17 12.85
CA GLU A 515 18.49 15.63 13.61
C GLU A 515 19.68 15.27 12.70
N MET A 516 19.43 14.89 11.43
CA MET A 516 20.47 14.63 10.43
C MET A 516 21.21 15.91 10.06
N ASP A 517 20.49 17.00 9.84
CA ASP A 517 21.10 18.30 9.54
C ASP A 517 21.94 18.79 10.73
N THR A 518 21.38 18.70 11.93
CA THR A 518 22.10 19.03 13.17
C THR A 518 23.35 18.15 13.35
N PHE A 519 23.26 16.87 13.00
CA PHE A 519 24.39 15.94 13.05
C PHE A 519 25.48 16.36 12.06
N LYS A 520 25.13 16.63 10.79
CA LYS A 520 26.07 17.10 9.75
C LYS A 520 26.81 18.37 10.15
N GLU A 521 26.15 19.32 10.81
CA GLU A 521 26.79 20.55 11.30
C GLU A 521 27.78 20.31 12.45
N LYS A 522 27.50 19.33 13.31
CA LYS A 522 28.31 19.06 14.52
C LYS A 522 29.44 18.08 14.30
N VAL A 523 29.30 17.10 13.41
CA VAL A 523 30.31 16.07 13.19
C VAL A 523 31.70 16.64 12.90
N PRO A 524 31.88 17.67 12.05
CA PRO A 524 33.21 18.25 11.81
C PRO A 524 33.88 18.82 13.07
N GLN A 525 33.12 19.14 14.13
CA GLN A 525 33.66 19.65 15.39
C GLN A 525 34.23 18.54 16.29
N PHE A 526 33.83 17.28 16.05
CA PHE A 526 34.31 16.12 16.79
C PHE A 526 35.48 15.42 16.11
N VAL A 527 35.69 15.71 14.82
CA VAL A 527 36.76 15.14 14.00
C VAL A 527 37.83 16.19 13.81
N ASP A 528 39.03 15.95 14.34
CA ASP A 528 40.18 16.86 14.17
C ASP A 528 41.46 16.12 13.78
N ALA A 529 42.45 16.91 13.32
CA ALA A 529 43.76 16.42 12.88
C ALA A 529 44.67 15.94 14.03
N GLN A 530 44.32 16.20 15.30
CA GLN A 530 45.15 15.86 16.46
C GLN A 530 44.67 14.65 17.26
N GLY A 531 43.61 13.98 16.79
CA GLY A 531 43.05 12.79 17.42
C GLY A 531 41.66 13.10 17.96
N GLY A 532 40.69 13.02 17.06
CA GLY A 532 39.30 13.44 17.26
C GLY A 532 38.69 13.03 18.60
N ARG A 533 37.73 13.85 19.05
CA ARG A 533 37.02 13.74 20.33
C ARG A 533 36.01 12.59 20.30
N THR A 534 36.54 11.38 20.17
CA THR A 534 35.81 10.14 19.95
C THR A 534 34.79 9.88 21.07
N SER A 535 35.14 10.20 22.32
CA SER A 535 34.22 10.08 23.46
C SER A 535 33.03 11.06 23.38
N GLU A 536 33.24 12.27 22.84
CA GLU A 536 32.19 13.28 22.69
C GLU A 536 31.18 12.90 21.62
N ILE A 537 31.63 12.45 20.43
CA ILE A 537 30.72 11.99 19.37
C ILE A 537 29.97 10.73 19.78
N GLN A 538 30.61 9.81 20.51
CA GLN A 538 29.95 8.62 21.05
C GLN A 538 28.86 8.98 22.06
N ASN A 539 29.11 9.97 22.93
CA ASN A 539 28.13 10.49 23.89
C ASN A 539 26.97 11.18 23.16
N TYR A 540 27.26 12.03 22.17
CA TYR A 540 26.26 12.73 21.37
C TYR A 540 25.37 11.73 20.60
N SER A 541 25.97 10.75 19.92
CA SER A 541 25.26 9.68 19.21
C SER A 541 24.36 8.89 20.15
N ARG A 542 24.83 8.54 21.36
CA ARG A 542 24.01 7.87 22.38
C ARG A 542 22.78 8.69 22.79
N GLN A 543 22.95 9.99 23.02
CA GLN A 543 21.83 10.88 23.37
C GLN A 543 20.84 11.04 22.22
N LEU A 544 21.34 11.20 20.99
CA LEU A 544 20.54 11.27 19.78
C LEU A 544 19.69 10.00 19.61
N PHE A 545 20.29 8.81 19.68
CA PHE A 545 19.55 7.56 19.56
C PHE A 545 18.55 7.33 20.71
N ALA A 546 18.83 7.84 21.92
CA ALA A 546 17.85 7.81 23.00
C ALA A 546 16.61 8.67 22.67
N ARG A 547 16.79 9.86 22.09
CA ARG A 547 15.67 10.71 21.62
C ARG A 547 14.89 10.03 20.49
N ILE A 548 15.60 9.49 19.49
CA ILE A 548 15.01 8.75 18.36
C ILE A 548 14.16 7.59 18.86
N LYS A 549 14.70 6.75 19.77
CA LYS A 549 14.00 5.59 20.33
C LYS A 549 12.71 5.99 21.05
N THR A 550 12.74 7.09 21.81
CA THR A 550 11.54 7.60 22.50
C THR A 550 10.45 7.98 21.50
N LYS A 551 10.79 8.70 20.42
CA LYS A 551 9.82 9.08 19.39
C LYS A 551 9.33 7.89 18.57
N TYR A 552 10.21 6.99 18.17
CA TYR A 552 9.86 5.75 17.46
C TYR A 552 8.86 4.90 18.27
N ASN A 553 9.10 4.73 19.57
CA ASN A 553 8.21 3.95 20.45
C ASN A 553 6.84 4.62 20.68
N ALA A 554 6.72 5.92 20.41
CA ALA A 554 5.43 6.62 20.47
C ALA A 554 4.56 6.37 19.24
N ILE A 555 5.15 5.90 18.12
CA ILE A 555 4.42 5.51 16.92
C ILE A 555 3.69 4.20 17.18
N HIS A 556 2.43 4.15 16.75
CA HIS A 556 1.60 2.97 16.93
C HIS A 556 2.20 1.76 16.19
N LYS A 557 2.22 0.60 16.87
CA LYS A 557 2.86 -0.65 16.38
C LYS A 557 2.51 -1.03 14.93
N ASP A 558 1.27 -0.75 14.52
CA ASP A 558 0.76 -1.04 13.18
C ASP A 558 1.43 -0.24 12.06
N PHE A 559 2.06 0.89 12.40
CA PHE A 559 2.72 1.83 11.48
C PHE A 559 4.23 1.91 11.73
N GLN A 560 4.75 1.15 12.70
CA GLN A 560 6.19 1.11 12.98
C GLN A 560 7.00 0.58 11.80
N TYR A 561 6.43 -0.26 10.92
CA TYR A 561 7.10 -0.73 9.71
C TYR A 561 7.56 0.43 8.81
N ALA A 562 6.71 1.45 8.63
CA ALA A 562 7.01 2.62 7.80
C ALA A 562 8.05 3.53 8.46
N ALA A 563 7.98 3.67 9.79
CA ALA A 563 8.97 4.41 10.57
C ALA A 563 10.33 3.70 10.62
N HIS A 564 10.33 2.36 10.63
CA HIS A 564 11.54 1.55 10.67
C HIS A 564 12.36 1.74 9.40
N SER A 565 11.72 1.73 8.23
CA SER A 565 12.39 2.02 6.96
C SER A 565 13.09 3.39 6.96
N ALA A 566 12.41 4.44 7.44
CA ALA A 566 13.00 5.77 7.59
C ALA A 566 14.19 5.80 8.57
N LEU A 567 14.07 5.07 9.68
CA LEU A 567 15.15 4.95 10.67
C LEU A 567 16.40 4.28 10.08
N THR A 568 16.22 3.21 9.30
CA THR A 568 17.33 2.52 8.63
C THR A 568 18.07 3.47 7.67
N GLY A 569 17.35 4.23 6.85
CA GLY A 569 17.94 5.22 5.94
C GLY A 569 18.66 6.36 6.66
N PHE A 570 18.10 6.85 7.77
CA PHE A 570 18.76 7.83 8.63
C PHE A 570 20.10 7.32 9.18
N GLN A 571 20.15 6.06 9.64
CA GLN A 571 21.38 5.48 10.20
C GLN A 571 22.48 5.35 9.16
N GLN A 572 22.15 4.89 7.95
CA GLN A 572 23.08 4.81 6.83
C GLN A 572 23.64 6.20 6.48
N SER A 573 22.75 7.20 6.40
CA SER A 573 23.14 8.59 6.12
C SER A 573 24.03 9.17 7.22
N MET A 574 23.80 8.84 8.49
CA MET A 574 24.66 9.27 9.59
C MET A 574 26.06 8.67 9.49
N PHE A 575 26.16 7.37 9.19
CA PHE A 575 27.46 6.73 9.01
C PHE A 575 28.24 7.36 7.86
N LYS A 576 27.57 7.58 6.72
CA LYS A 576 28.15 8.26 5.56
C LYS A 576 28.65 9.67 5.90
N ALA A 577 27.82 10.49 6.56
CA ALA A 577 28.22 11.84 6.98
C ALA A 577 29.42 11.84 7.94
N TYR A 578 29.50 10.83 8.83
CA TYR A 578 30.68 10.65 9.68
C TYR A 578 31.95 10.33 8.88
N LEU A 579 31.87 9.41 7.92
CA LEU A 579 33.01 9.08 7.05
C LEU A 579 33.45 10.25 6.17
N GLU A 580 32.50 11.04 5.65
CA GLU A 580 32.80 12.23 4.87
C GLU A 580 33.57 13.27 5.69
N ALA A 581 33.19 13.48 6.95
CA ALA A 581 33.91 14.36 7.85
C ALA A 581 35.29 13.82 8.26
N GLU A 582 35.43 12.53 8.56
CA GLU A 582 36.73 11.88 8.78
C GLU A 582 37.62 11.99 7.54
N PHE A 583 37.08 11.84 6.34
CA PHE A 583 37.85 11.99 5.11
C PHE A 583 38.27 13.44 4.87
N ALA A 584 37.42 14.42 5.17
CA ALA A 584 37.77 15.84 5.08
C ALA A 584 38.91 16.19 6.05
N ALA A 585 38.80 15.81 7.32
CA ALA A 585 39.86 16.02 8.31
C ALA A 585 41.16 15.29 7.95
N PHE A 586 41.04 14.08 7.38
CA PHE A 586 42.16 13.32 6.86
C PHE A 586 42.90 14.09 5.75
N LYS A 587 42.19 14.63 4.75
CA LYS A 587 42.81 15.44 3.68
C LYS A 587 43.58 16.64 4.22
N ASP A 588 43.01 17.35 5.19
CA ASP A 588 43.66 18.52 5.80
C ASP A 588 44.92 18.14 6.58
N ALA A 589 44.86 17.06 7.36
CA ALA A 589 46.01 16.54 8.10
C ALA A 589 47.11 16.06 7.15
N VAL A 590 46.77 15.25 6.15
CA VAL A 590 47.73 14.69 5.19
C VAL A 590 48.32 15.77 4.28
N GLY A 591 47.53 16.77 3.87
CA GLY A 591 48.04 17.94 3.16
C GLY A 591 49.07 18.72 3.98
N THR A 592 48.95 18.73 5.31
CA THR A 592 49.95 19.31 6.22
C THR A 592 51.22 18.45 6.27
N PHE A 593 51.09 17.11 6.33
CA PHE A 593 52.22 16.18 6.26
C PHE A 593 52.98 16.29 4.93
N ALA A 594 52.29 16.39 3.80
CA ALA A 594 52.89 16.52 2.47
C ALA A 594 53.73 17.82 2.34
N LYS A 595 53.28 18.91 2.97
CA LYS A 595 54.01 20.18 3.01
C LYS A 595 55.27 20.15 3.89
N ALA A 596 55.36 19.22 4.84
CA ALA A 596 56.43 19.17 5.84
C ALA A 596 57.73 18.46 5.38
N GLN A 597 57.82 17.97 4.13
CA GLN A 597 58.94 17.23 3.54
C GLN A 597 59.54 16.09 4.40
N THR A 598 59.11 14.86 4.10
CA THR A 598 59.78 13.55 4.30
C THR A 598 60.28 13.06 5.67
N GLU A 599 60.37 13.87 6.74
CA GLU A 599 60.88 13.38 8.05
C GLU A 599 59.82 12.77 8.99
N ARG A 600 58.54 12.67 8.56
CA ARG A 600 57.40 12.29 9.43
C ARG A 600 56.55 11.11 8.97
N LEU A 601 57.12 10.19 8.19
CA LEU A 601 56.38 9.06 7.63
C LEU A 601 55.72 8.15 8.69
N GLY A 602 56.41 7.93 9.82
CA GLY A 602 55.87 7.15 10.94
C GLY A 602 54.70 7.84 11.66
N GLU A 603 54.70 9.17 11.72
CA GLU A 603 53.58 9.96 12.26
C GLU A 603 52.36 9.88 11.34
N LEU A 604 52.58 9.95 10.02
CA LEU A 604 51.52 9.76 9.02
C LEU A 604 50.89 8.36 9.13
N GLN A 605 51.70 7.31 9.27
CA GLN A 605 51.20 5.94 9.42
C GLN A 605 50.41 5.75 10.72
N ALA A 606 50.89 6.30 11.84
CA ALA A 606 50.15 6.29 13.10
C ALA A 606 48.82 7.05 13.00
N TYR A 607 48.80 8.18 12.29
CA TYR A 607 47.58 8.94 12.04
C TYR A 607 46.57 8.15 11.20
N VAL A 608 47.00 7.54 10.09
CA VAL A 608 46.16 6.68 9.24
C VAL A 608 45.55 5.54 10.07
N HIS A 609 46.34 4.82 10.87
CA HIS A 609 45.84 3.77 11.77
C HIS A 609 44.80 4.30 12.76
N SER A 610 45.02 5.51 13.31
CA SER A 610 44.07 6.12 14.25
C SER A 610 42.73 6.43 13.59
N VAL A 611 42.71 6.84 12.32
CA VAL A 611 41.48 7.14 11.55
C VAL A 611 40.66 5.86 11.38
N PHE A 612 41.29 4.79 10.87
CA PHE A 612 40.60 3.51 10.70
C PHE A 612 40.10 2.92 12.02
N ALA A 613 40.86 3.05 13.11
CA ALA A 613 40.42 2.62 14.44
C ALA A 613 39.17 3.37 14.92
N ARG A 614 39.08 4.69 14.68
CA ARG A 614 37.89 5.49 15.02
C ARG A 614 36.68 5.10 14.18
N VAL A 615 36.89 4.92 12.88
CA VAL A 615 35.84 4.49 11.94
C VAL A 615 35.27 3.13 12.32
N HIS A 616 36.14 2.14 12.58
CA HIS A 616 35.73 0.81 13.06
C HIS A 616 34.96 0.88 14.39
N ALA A 617 35.41 1.73 15.33
CA ALA A 617 34.70 1.92 16.59
C ALA A 617 33.30 2.51 16.38
N GLN A 618 33.15 3.47 15.46
CA GLN A 618 31.86 4.08 15.13
C GLN A 618 30.94 3.09 14.40
N GLN A 619 31.48 2.31 13.45
CA GLN A 619 30.76 1.24 12.77
C GLN A 619 30.23 0.21 13.79
N ALA A 620 31.09 -0.28 14.67
CA ALA A 620 30.72 -1.23 15.73
C ALA A 620 29.70 -0.64 16.71
N GLN A 621 29.76 0.66 16.99
CA GLN A 621 28.75 1.33 17.81
C GLN A 621 27.39 1.35 17.12
N LEU A 622 27.32 1.76 15.85
CA LEU A 622 26.07 1.75 15.07
C LEU A 622 25.49 0.33 14.99
N GLN A 623 26.35 -0.66 14.82
CA GLN A 623 25.96 -2.07 14.85
C GLN A 623 25.48 -2.53 16.25
N LYS A 624 26.07 -2.05 17.35
CA LYS A 624 25.66 -2.46 18.71
C LYS A 624 24.36 -1.82 19.20
N VAL A 625 24.06 -0.60 18.76
CA VAL A 625 22.88 0.14 19.27
C VAL A 625 21.56 -0.51 18.82
N PHE A 626 21.57 -1.34 17.77
CA PHE A 626 20.37 -2.01 17.25
C PHE A 626 20.56 -3.53 17.19
N LYS A 627 19.75 -4.25 17.98
CA LYS A 627 19.84 -5.70 18.18
C LYS A 627 19.27 -6.51 17.00
N HIS A 628 18.65 -5.85 16.02
CA HIS A 628 17.89 -6.42 14.91
C HIS A 628 18.26 -5.70 13.61
N HIS A 629 19.48 -5.92 13.13
CA HIS A 629 19.87 -5.49 11.79
C HIS A 629 19.28 -6.44 10.78
N THR A 630 18.72 -5.90 9.69
CA THR A 630 18.60 -6.65 8.44
C THR A 630 20.02 -6.84 7.87
N ASP A 631 20.24 -7.91 7.11
CA ASP A 631 21.55 -8.16 6.50
C ASP A 631 21.93 -7.04 5.51
N ASP A 632 20.95 -6.42 4.85
CA ASP A 632 21.10 -5.21 4.03
C ASP A 632 21.76 -4.04 4.77
N PHE A 633 21.43 -3.81 6.05
CA PHE A 633 22.05 -2.71 6.80
C PHE A 633 23.55 -2.97 6.99
N LYS A 634 23.91 -4.21 7.34
CA LYS A 634 25.32 -4.59 7.54
C LYS A 634 26.10 -4.47 6.23
N GLN A 635 25.52 -4.94 5.13
CA GLN A 635 26.14 -4.86 3.81
C GLN A 635 26.34 -3.41 3.37
N ASN A 636 25.30 -2.57 3.42
CA ASN A 636 25.41 -1.15 3.03
C ASN A 636 26.45 -0.40 3.87
N VAL A 637 26.50 -0.65 5.18
CA VAL A 637 27.51 -0.06 6.06
C VAL A 637 28.91 -0.53 5.65
N GLN A 638 29.08 -1.80 5.30
CA GLN A 638 30.36 -2.33 4.82
C GLN A 638 30.77 -1.70 3.49
N GLU A 639 29.89 -1.64 2.50
CA GLU A 639 30.15 -1.01 1.20
C GLU A 639 30.53 0.48 1.34
N THR A 640 29.86 1.20 2.27
CA THR A 640 30.19 2.59 2.56
C THR A 640 31.60 2.71 3.19
N PHE A 641 31.97 1.77 4.05
CA PHE A 641 33.31 1.70 4.63
C PHE A 641 34.38 1.36 3.57
N ASP A 642 34.12 0.40 2.70
CA ASP A 642 35.04 0.00 1.62
C ASP A 642 35.29 1.18 0.65
N ALA A 643 34.24 1.94 0.32
CA ALA A 643 34.35 3.15 -0.49
C ALA A 643 35.21 4.24 0.19
N PHE A 644 35.09 4.40 1.51
CA PHE A 644 35.96 5.29 2.29
C PHE A 644 37.42 4.82 2.27
N HIS A 645 37.66 3.52 2.50
CA HIS A 645 38.99 2.92 2.44
C HIS A 645 39.67 3.20 1.08
N GLU A 646 38.96 2.96 -0.01
CA GLU A 646 39.47 3.20 -1.36
C GLU A 646 39.70 4.70 -1.66
N SER A 647 38.90 5.57 -1.06
CA SER A 647 39.08 7.03 -1.17
C SER A 647 40.33 7.51 -0.43
N VAL A 648 40.59 6.97 0.76
CA VAL A 648 41.82 7.21 1.54
C VAL A 648 43.05 6.75 0.76
N LYS A 649 43.02 5.52 0.22
CA LYS A 649 44.10 4.96 -0.59
C LYS A 649 44.42 5.83 -1.80
N ARG A 650 43.41 6.15 -2.63
CA ARG A 650 43.58 7.01 -3.81
C ARG A 650 44.16 8.39 -3.46
N HIS A 651 43.73 8.98 -2.35
CA HIS A 651 44.26 10.29 -1.95
C HIS A 651 45.73 10.23 -1.51
N LEU A 652 46.14 9.19 -0.80
CA LEU A 652 47.54 8.96 -0.44
C LEU A 652 48.41 8.73 -1.68
N GLU A 653 47.91 7.96 -2.66
CA GLU A 653 48.60 7.71 -3.93
C GLU A 653 48.82 9.01 -4.72
N GLN A 654 47.82 9.89 -4.75
CA GLN A 654 47.92 11.20 -5.40
C GLN A 654 49.01 12.11 -4.80
N LEU A 655 49.18 12.07 -3.47
CA LEU A 655 50.12 12.95 -2.77
C LEU A 655 51.54 12.39 -2.69
N PHE A 656 51.70 11.07 -2.61
CA PHE A 656 52.99 10.42 -2.34
C PHE A 656 53.45 9.41 -3.42
N GLY A 657 52.66 9.17 -4.48
CA GLY A 657 52.99 8.17 -5.51
C GLY A 657 52.59 6.75 -5.10
N SER A 658 53.44 5.74 -5.34
CA SER A 658 53.19 4.38 -4.84
C SER A 658 53.10 4.39 -3.31
N VAL A 659 52.00 3.85 -2.74
CA VAL A 659 51.65 3.97 -1.32
C VAL A 659 52.83 3.60 -0.39
N PRO A 660 53.44 4.56 0.32
CA PRO A 660 54.54 4.27 1.25
C PRO A 660 54.04 3.87 2.66
N VAL A 661 52.72 3.88 2.88
CA VAL A 661 52.04 3.54 4.14
C VAL A 661 51.34 2.18 4.00
N GLN A 662 51.60 1.23 4.88
CA GLN A 662 50.87 -0.05 4.86
C GLN A 662 49.42 0.18 5.30
N ILE A 663 48.48 0.08 4.36
CA ILE A 663 47.03 0.07 4.61
C ILE A 663 46.50 -1.38 4.63
N GLU A 664 47.26 -2.31 4.03
CA GLU A 664 46.94 -3.74 3.98
C GLU A 664 46.95 -4.35 5.40
N GLY A 665 45.76 -4.73 5.89
CA GLY A 665 45.54 -5.25 7.26
C GLY A 665 44.63 -4.39 8.15
N LEU A 666 44.16 -3.24 7.65
CA LEU A 666 43.16 -2.37 8.31
C LEU A 666 41.72 -2.56 7.78
N SER A 667 41.58 -3.30 6.67
CA SER A 667 40.33 -3.65 6.01
C SER A 667 39.47 -4.60 6.82
#